data_AF-A0A151NQX9-F1
#
_entry.id   AF-A0A151NQX9-F1
#
_cell.length_a   1.000
_cell.length_b   1.000
_cell.length_c   1.000
_cell.angle_alpha   90.00
_cell.angle_beta   90.00
_cell.angle_gamma   90.00
#
_symmetry.space_group_name_H-M   'P 1'
#
loop_
_entity.id
_entity.type
_entity.pdbx_description
1 polymer ?
#
loop_
_entity_poly.entity_id
_entity_poly.type
_entity_poly.pdbx_seq_one_letter_code
_entity_poly.pdbx_strand_id
1 'polypeptide(L)'
;MKAIGFLRNVSHFVACMTAILSQMDNQHYSFYIETFQTSSELVDFLMETFIMFKDLIGKNVYPSDWMAMSMVQNRVFLRAINKFAETMNQKFLENMNFEEQLWNNYFHLAVAFITQDSLQLENFSHAKYNKILNKYGDMRRLIGFAIRDTWYQLGQNKICFIPGMVGPILEMTLIPEVELRKATIPIFFDMMLCEHEKTGEFRKFENEIILKLDHEVEGGRGDEQYMQLFESILMEYTSQYPDISKSVENFVSLVKGLLEKLLDYRAVMNDESKDNRMSCTVNLLNFYKDINREGMYIRYLYKLRDLHLDCENYTEAAYTLLLHTWLLKWSDEQCAPQVMSTEFQCSQTHRQLKENLYEKIIEYFDKGKMWEEAISLCKELAEQYEMEVFDYELLSQNLVQQAKFYESIMKILRPKPDYFAVGYYGQGFPTFLRNKVFIYRGKEYERREDFQAQLMSQFPNAEKMNTTSAPGDDVKNSPGQYIQCFTVQPVLEEHPRFKNKPVPDQIINFYKSNYVQRFHYSRPVRKGSVDPENEFASMWIERTSFVTAYKLPGILRWFEVVSMSQTTISPLENAIETMSMTNEKILMLINQYQSDENLPINPLSMLLNGIVDPAVMGGFAKYEKAFFTDEYTKNHPEDQEKLNKLKDLIAWQLPFLGAGIKIHERRVSENLRPFHERMEECFKHLKVKVEKQYGVRELPDFDDKRVGRPRSMLRSYRQMSVISLASMNSDCSTPNKIVSESFELEVAPQKPTKSEENVLQTTTQPEVKMRRSKKRTKRSSVVFADEKPAPDLCLSDMKCLSRKYEFMSDTNLSEHAVAPQKTSVLKQMSFASRSMPTIPGLTLSVVCTPPADETIGSHRLSQQILPATLEGDKKTLKKKKKNQFFKTIRISKLPEDGKHSGERNFEPSSKDL
;
A
#
# COMPACT_ATOMS: atom_id res chain seq x y z
N MET A 1 44.41 -1.96 -2.33
CA MET A 1 45.64 -2.74 -2.56
C MET A 1 45.95 -3.75 -1.45
N LYS A 2 46.18 -3.37 -0.17
CA LYS A 2 46.56 -4.33 0.91
C LYS A 2 45.69 -5.60 0.98
N ALA A 3 44.36 -5.47 0.92
CA ALA A 3 43.43 -6.62 0.92
C ALA A 3 43.63 -7.58 -0.29
N ILE A 4 44.01 -7.07 -1.47
CA ILE A 4 44.29 -7.87 -2.66
C ILE A 4 45.57 -8.70 -2.45
N GLY A 5 46.58 -8.13 -1.79
CA GLY A 5 47.78 -8.87 -1.39
C GLY A 5 47.48 -9.99 -0.38
N PHE A 6 46.57 -9.72 0.57
CA PHE A 6 46.16 -10.71 1.57
C PHE A 6 45.40 -11.89 0.94
N LEU A 7 44.37 -11.62 0.13
CA LEU A 7 43.63 -12.64 -0.62
C LEU A 7 44.55 -13.47 -1.53
N ARG A 8 45.51 -12.83 -2.20
CA ARG A 8 46.48 -13.50 -3.09
C ARG A 8 47.44 -14.42 -2.33
N ASN A 9 47.66 -14.23 -1.04
CA ASN A 9 48.41 -15.20 -0.23
C ASN A 9 47.51 -16.38 0.16
N VAL A 10 46.29 -16.12 0.63
CA VAL A 10 45.31 -17.17 1.01
C VAL A 10 45.06 -18.15 -0.14
N SER A 11 44.94 -17.67 -1.38
CA SER A 11 44.70 -18.54 -2.54
C SER A 11 45.81 -19.57 -2.81
N HIS A 12 47.06 -19.31 -2.40
CA HIS A 12 48.14 -20.30 -2.52
C HIS A 12 48.02 -21.39 -1.44
N PHE A 13 47.75 -21.01 -0.19
CA PHE A 13 47.54 -21.98 0.89
C PHE A 13 46.32 -22.88 0.62
N VAL A 14 45.22 -22.32 0.13
CA VAL A 14 44.02 -23.09 -0.25
C VAL A 14 44.30 -24.02 -1.43
N ALA A 15 45.11 -23.62 -2.40
CA ALA A 15 45.55 -24.51 -3.48
C ALA A 15 46.42 -25.67 -2.97
N CYS A 16 47.37 -25.41 -2.08
CA CYS A 16 48.20 -26.45 -1.43
C CYS A 16 47.34 -27.41 -0.59
N MET A 17 46.43 -26.90 0.23
CA MET A 17 45.48 -27.71 1.02
C MET A 17 44.59 -28.57 0.11
N THR A 18 44.05 -27.99 -0.97
CA THR A 18 43.25 -28.73 -1.97
C THR A 18 44.07 -29.83 -2.64
N ALA A 19 45.36 -29.59 -2.94
CA ALA A 19 46.24 -30.61 -3.49
C ALA A 19 46.49 -31.76 -2.49
N ILE A 20 46.77 -31.46 -1.22
CA ILE A 20 46.98 -32.46 -0.17
C ILE A 20 45.73 -33.33 0.03
N LEU A 21 44.57 -32.70 0.27
CA LEU A 21 43.27 -33.37 0.45
C LEU A 21 42.85 -34.19 -0.79
N SER A 22 43.33 -33.81 -1.99
CA SER A 22 43.11 -34.56 -3.23
C SER A 22 44.01 -35.79 -3.38
N GLN A 23 45.19 -35.82 -2.75
CA GLN A 23 46.10 -36.98 -2.77
C GLN A 23 45.80 -37.97 -1.65
N MET A 24 45.22 -37.52 -0.53
CA MET A 24 44.79 -38.42 0.56
C MET A 24 43.79 -39.46 0.07
N ASP A 25 43.99 -40.71 0.45
CA ASP A 25 43.00 -41.78 0.31
C ASP A 25 42.34 -42.14 1.65
N ASN A 26 41.46 -43.13 1.62
CA ASN A 26 40.67 -43.53 2.78
C ASN A 26 41.55 -44.04 3.95
N GLN A 27 42.73 -44.62 3.67
CA GLN A 27 43.68 -45.06 4.69
C GLN A 27 44.40 -43.85 5.31
N HIS A 28 44.80 -42.87 4.49
CA HIS A 28 45.42 -41.63 4.97
C HIS A 28 44.47 -40.85 5.90
N TYR A 29 43.18 -40.76 5.55
CA TYR A 29 42.18 -40.14 6.43
C TYR A 29 42.00 -40.93 7.74
N SER A 30 41.82 -42.26 7.69
CA SER A 30 41.67 -43.07 8.91
C SER A 30 42.88 -42.97 9.83
N PHE A 31 44.10 -43.15 9.31
CA PHE A 31 45.33 -43.05 10.10
C PHE A 31 45.51 -41.66 10.73
N TYR A 32 45.19 -40.58 10.00
CA TYR A 32 45.27 -39.22 10.54
C TYR A 32 44.26 -39.01 11.69
N ILE A 33 43.01 -39.46 11.53
CA ILE A 33 41.98 -39.39 12.57
C ILE A 33 42.35 -40.25 13.79
N GLU A 34 43.12 -41.33 13.62
CA GLU A 34 43.66 -42.17 14.70
C GLU A 34 44.86 -41.53 15.45
N THR A 35 45.40 -40.39 15.00
CA THR A 35 46.49 -39.69 15.73
C THR A 35 46.02 -38.81 16.89
N PHE A 36 44.74 -38.42 16.92
CA PHE A 36 44.16 -37.61 18.01
C PHE A 36 43.97 -38.47 19.26
N GLN A 37 44.51 -38.02 20.40
CA GLN A 37 44.58 -38.82 21.63
C GLN A 37 43.33 -38.69 22.49
N THR A 38 42.67 -37.54 22.44
CA THR A 38 41.39 -37.29 23.11
C THR A 38 40.26 -37.01 22.12
N SER A 39 39.02 -37.29 22.53
CA SER A 39 37.83 -36.92 21.75
C SER A 39 37.69 -35.41 21.60
N SER A 40 38.13 -34.62 22.59
CA SER A 40 38.16 -33.15 22.53
C SER A 40 39.06 -32.63 21.40
N GLU A 41 40.31 -33.10 21.29
CA GLU A 41 41.22 -32.68 20.21
C GLU A 41 40.61 -32.96 18.82
N LEU A 42 39.90 -34.08 18.67
CA LEU A 42 39.23 -34.44 17.43
C LEU A 42 37.99 -33.56 17.15
N VAL A 43 37.21 -33.21 18.18
CA VAL A 43 36.07 -32.28 18.04
C VAL A 43 36.57 -30.88 17.66
N ASP A 44 37.59 -30.37 18.34
CA ASP A 44 38.18 -29.05 18.08
C ASP A 44 38.73 -28.98 16.65
N PHE A 45 39.52 -29.99 16.22
CA PHE A 45 40.04 -30.08 14.86
C PHE A 45 38.92 -30.10 13.79
N LEU A 46 37.85 -30.87 14.01
CA LEU A 46 36.73 -30.94 13.07
C LEU A 46 35.93 -29.63 13.05
N MET A 47 35.72 -28.98 14.20
CA MET A 47 35.08 -27.66 14.28
C MET A 47 35.89 -26.58 13.56
N GLU A 48 37.19 -26.47 13.82
CA GLU A 48 38.08 -25.54 13.10
C GLU A 48 38.08 -25.81 11.59
N THR A 49 38.16 -27.08 11.19
CA THR A 49 38.12 -27.49 9.78
C THR A 49 36.80 -27.13 9.10
N PHE A 50 35.66 -27.31 9.78
CA PHE A 50 34.35 -26.96 9.22
C PHE A 50 34.13 -25.45 9.15
N ILE A 51 34.52 -24.70 10.19
CA ILE A 51 34.46 -23.24 10.18
C ILE A 51 35.35 -22.69 9.05
N MET A 52 36.57 -23.20 8.91
CA MET A 52 37.47 -22.86 7.81
C MET A 52 36.84 -23.18 6.45
N PHE A 53 36.34 -24.40 6.21
CA PHE A 53 35.73 -24.75 4.92
C PHE A 53 34.52 -23.85 4.61
N LYS A 54 33.66 -23.56 5.60
CA LYS A 54 32.49 -22.69 5.45
C LYS A 54 32.91 -21.27 5.03
N ASP A 55 33.96 -20.75 5.65
CA ASP A 55 34.51 -19.42 5.36
C ASP A 55 35.18 -19.35 3.97
N LEU A 56 35.89 -20.40 3.57
CA LEU A 56 36.52 -20.55 2.24
C LEU A 56 35.52 -20.79 1.10
N ILE A 57 34.32 -21.29 1.41
CA ILE A 57 33.21 -21.43 0.46
C ILE A 57 32.45 -20.09 0.34
N GLY A 58 32.07 -19.49 1.48
CA GLY A 58 31.33 -18.23 1.51
C GLY A 58 32.12 -17.03 0.96
N LYS A 59 33.45 -17.07 1.03
CA LYS A 59 34.35 -16.04 0.47
C LYS A 59 35.16 -16.65 -0.67
N ASN A 60 34.58 -16.70 -1.87
CA ASN A 60 35.21 -17.21 -3.10
C ASN A 60 36.70 -16.83 -3.21
N VAL A 61 37.58 -17.79 -2.92
CA VAL A 61 39.03 -17.56 -2.79
C VAL A 61 39.70 -17.30 -4.14
N TYR A 62 39.18 -17.94 -5.19
CA TYR A 62 39.61 -17.75 -6.57
C TYR A 62 38.70 -16.75 -7.29
N PRO A 63 39.20 -16.02 -8.30
CA PRO A 63 38.38 -15.22 -9.21
C PRO A 63 37.20 -16.01 -9.80
N SER A 64 36.06 -15.36 -10.04
CA SER A 64 34.82 -16.03 -10.48
C SER A 64 34.89 -16.61 -11.91
N ASP A 65 35.87 -16.21 -12.72
CA ASP A 65 36.20 -16.81 -14.00
C ASP A 65 37.01 -18.13 -13.85
N TRP A 66 37.66 -18.37 -12.71
CA TRP A 66 38.50 -19.56 -12.44
C TRP A 66 37.68 -20.81 -12.10
N MET A 67 36.52 -20.98 -12.73
CA MET A 67 35.55 -22.08 -12.53
C MET A 67 36.19 -23.48 -12.52
N ALA A 68 37.28 -23.70 -13.26
CA ALA A 68 38.00 -24.97 -13.25
C ALA A 68 38.66 -25.26 -11.89
N MET A 69 39.21 -24.24 -11.22
CA MET A 69 39.77 -24.35 -9.87
C MET A 69 38.65 -24.49 -8.84
N SER A 70 37.60 -23.68 -8.90
CA SER A 70 36.46 -23.75 -7.97
C SER A 70 35.78 -25.12 -8.01
N MET A 71 35.59 -25.71 -9.20
CA MET A 71 35.01 -27.06 -9.34
C MET A 71 35.95 -28.18 -8.83
N VAL A 72 37.27 -28.00 -8.90
CA VAL A 72 38.23 -28.94 -8.30
C VAL A 72 38.25 -28.80 -6.78
N GLN A 73 38.29 -27.58 -6.25
CA GLN A 73 38.17 -27.29 -4.82
C GLN A 73 36.90 -27.91 -4.26
N ASN A 74 35.74 -27.63 -4.86
CA ASN A 74 34.45 -28.16 -4.42
C ASN A 74 34.41 -29.69 -4.46
N ARG A 75 34.93 -30.34 -5.50
CA ARG A 75 35.01 -31.81 -5.56
C ARG A 75 35.89 -32.41 -4.46
N VAL A 76 36.99 -31.74 -4.10
CA VAL A 76 37.90 -32.19 -3.02
C VAL A 76 37.28 -31.94 -1.64
N PHE A 77 36.69 -30.76 -1.44
CA PHE A 77 36.00 -30.40 -0.19
C PHE A 77 34.82 -31.34 0.06
N LEU A 78 34.00 -31.65 -0.97
CA LEU A 78 32.94 -32.67 -0.94
C LEU A 78 33.45 -34.02 -0.41
N ARG A 79 34.60 -34.49 -0.92
CA ARG A 79 35.20 -35.76 -0.48
C ARG A 79 35.65 -35.71 0.98
N ALA A 80 36.27 -34.61 1.40
CA ALA A 80 36.71 -34.41 2.78
C ALA A 80 35.51 -34.32 3.75
N ILE A 81 34.50 -33.51 3.42
CA ILE A 81 33.25 -33.35 4.18
C ILE A 81 32.56 -34.70 4.40
N ASN A 82 32.39 -35.50 3.34
CA ASN A 82 31.80 -36.83 3.46
C ASN A 82 32.64 -37.76 4.36
N LYS A 83 33.97 -37.71 4.25
CA LYS A 83 34.85 -38.55 5.08
C LYS A 83 34.85 -38.13 6.56
N PHE A 84 34.73 -36.84 6.85
CA PHE A 84 34.54 -36.33 8.21
C PHE A 84 33.15 -36.68 8.76
N ALA A 85 32.09 -36.67 7.93
CA ALA A 85 30.76 -37.12 8.31
C ALA A 85 30.71 -38.62 8.66
N GLU A 86 31.41 -39.48 7.90
CA GLU A 86 31.61 -40.90 8.25
C GLU A 86 32.25 -41.05 9.64
N THR A 87 33.32 -40.28 9.91
CA THR A 87 33.99 -40.27 11.23
C THR A 87 33.03 -39.79 12.33
N MET A 88 32.22 -38.76 12.07
CA MET A 88 31.30 -38.22 13.07
C MET A 88 30.17 -39.20 13.42
N ASN A 89 29.60 -39.91 12.44
CA ASN A 89 28.63 -40.97 12.71
C ASN A 89 29.24 -42.04 13.63
N GLN A 90 30.43 -42.54 13.28
CA GLN A 90 31.10 -43.60 14.04
C GLN A 90 31.56 -43.17 15.43
N LYS A 91 31.97 -41.91 15.64
CA LYS A 91 32.56 -41.45 16.91
C LYS A 91 31.59 -40.67 17.80
N PHE A 92 30.71 -39.87 17.20
CA PHE A 92 29.88 -38.86 17.88
C PHE A 92 28.36 -39.03 17.63
N LEU A 93 27.95 -40.24 17.22
CA LEU A 93 26.54 -40.64 17.15
C LEU A 93 26.34 -42.08 17.66
N GLU A 94 27.03 -43.06 17.07
CA GLU A 94 26.92 -44.48 17.45
C GLU A 94 27.41 -44.80 18.87
N ASN A 95 28.42 -44.06 19.36
CA ASN A 95 29.06 -44.29 20.66
C ASN A 95 28.47 -43.43 21.82
N MET A 96 27.24 -42.92 21.68
CA MET A 96 26.52 -42.10 22.68
C MET A 96 27.14 -40.74 23.06
N ASN A 97 28.38 -40.44 22.63
CA ASN A 97 29.04 -39.13 22.80
C ASN A 97 28.50 -38.10 21.79
N PHE A 98 27.27 -37.63 21.97
CA PHE A 98 26.60 -36.74 21.01
C PHE A 98 27.03 -35.27 21.15
N GLU A 99 27.84 -34.79 20.19
CA GLU A 99 28.36 -33.43 20.15
C GLU A 99 27.50 -32.49 19.28
N GLU A 100 26.44 -31.92 19.88
CA GLU A 100 25.44 -31.09 19.19
C GLU A 100 26.06 -29.97 18.34
N GLN A 101 27.03 -29.23 18.89
CA GLN A 101 27.63 -28.06 18.24
C GLN A 101 28.53 -28.45 17.05
N LEU A 102 29.15 -29.64 17.08
CA LEU A 102 29.89 -30.17 15.94
C LEU A 102 28.94 -30.55 14.79
N TRP A 103 27.84 -31.25 15.11
CA TRP A 103 26.77 -31.56 14.15
C TRP A 103 26.12 -30.30 13.57
N ASN A 104 25.88 -29.27 14.39
CA ASN A 104 25.33 -27.98 13.97
C ASN A 104 26.25 -27.28 12.94
N ASN A 105 27.56 -27.24 13.22
CA ASN A 105 28.56 -26.72 12.28
C ASN A 105 28.67 -27.55 10.99
N TYR A 106 28.56 -28.89 11.07
CA TYR A 106 28.50 -29.75 9.89
C TYR A 106 27.31 -29.41 8.98
N PHE A 107 26.09 -29.31 9.52
CA PHE A 107 24.91 -28.97 8.70
C PHE A 107 25.03 -27.57 8.09
N HIS A 108 25.48 -26.58 8.87
CA HIS A 108 25.72 -25.23 8.33
C HIS A 108 26.82 -25.18 7.26
N LEU A 109 27.85 -26.03 7.35
CA LEU A 109 28.85 -26.19 6.29
C LEU A 109 28.25 -26.84 5.05
N ALA A 110 27.51 -27.93 5.21
CA ALA A 110 26.91 -28.67 4.11
C ALA A 110 25.87 -27.82 3.35
N VAL A 111 25.08 -27.01 4.07
CA VAL A 111 24.20 -26.01 3.46
C VAL A 111 25.00 -24.90 2.77
N ALA A 112 26.01 -24.31 3.41
CA ALA A 112 26.85 -23.30 2.74
C ALA A 112 27.54 -23.85 1.48
N PHE A 113 27.91 -25.13 1.47
CA PHE A 113 28.43 -25.82 0.29
C PHE A 113 27.38 -25.96 -0.81
N ILE A 114 26.11 -26.26 -0.48
CA ILE A 114 25.07 -26.48 -1.49
C ILE A 114 24.48 -25.17 -2.04
N THR A 115 24.44 -24.09 -1.25
CA THR A 115 23.85 -22.79 -1.61
C THR A 115 24.81 -21.82 -2.33
N GLN A 116 26.12 -22.10 -2.34
CA GLN A 116 27.12 -21.23 -2.97
C GLN A 116 26.85 -20.91 -4.46
N ASP A 117 27.14 -19.69 -4.90
CA ASP A 117 26.94 -19.23 -6.29
C ASP A 117 27.62 -20.13 -7.33
N SER A 118 28.78 -20.69 -7.00
CA SER A 118 29.58 -21.47 -7.95
C SER A 118 28.93 -22.80 -8.34
N LEU A 119 27.98 -23.30 -7.54
CA LEU A 119 27.21 -24.52 -7.79
C LEU A 119 25.76 -24.27 -8.23
N GLN A 120 25.28 -23.03 -8.31
CA GLN A 120 23.95 -22.74 -8.85
C GLN A 120 23.99 -22.78 -10.39
N LEU A 121 23.99 -24.01 -10.93
CA LEU A 121 24.29 -24.30 -12.32
C LEU A 121 23.30 -23.65 -13.31
N GLU A 122 22.06 -23.46 -12.90
CA GLU A 122 20.99 -22.73 -13.59
C GLU A 122 21.35 -21.28 -13.94
N ASN A 123 22.23 -20.64 -13.17
CA ASN A 123 22.71 -19.28 -13.45
C ASN A 123 23.80 -19.26 -14.54
N PHE A 124 24.18 -20.41 -15.10
CA PHE A 124 25.17 -20.53 -16.15
C PHE A 124 24.54 -20.80 -17.53
N SER A 125 25.22 -20.31 -18.58
CA SER A 125 24.82 -20.62 -19.95
C SER A 125 24.77 -22.13 -20.19
N HIS A 126 23.80 -22.58 -20.99
CA HIS A 126 23.51 -24.01 -21.19
C HIS A 126 24.74 -24.85 -21.61
N ALA A 127 25.66 -24.27 -22.40
CA ALA A 127 26.92 -24.90 -22.76
C ALA A 127 27.91 -25.07 -21.57
N LYS A 128 27.95 -24.11 -20.63
CA LYS A 128 28.72 -24.21 -19.38
C LYS A 128 28.08 -25.21 -18.42
N TYR A 129 26.75 -25.17 -18.26
CA TYR A 129 25.96 -26.14 -17.50
C TYR A 129 26.28 -27.58 -17.93
N ASN A 130 26.06 -27.92 -19.21
CA ASN A 130 26.28 -29.27 -19.74
C ASN A 130 27.74 -29.73 -19.56
N LYS A 131 28.72 -28.83 -19.72
CA LYS A 131 30.14 -29.16 -19.56
C LYS A 131 30.56 -29.42 -18.12
N ILE A 132 29.92 -28.77 -17.14
CA ILE A 132 30.12 -29.03 -15.71
C ILE A 132 29.48 -30.38 -15.36
N LEU A 133 28.20 -30.55 -15.69
CA LEU A 133 27.41 -31.75 -15.40
C LEU A 133 28.09 -33.02 -15.94
N ASN A 134 28.55 -33.01 -17.19
CA ASN A 134 29.22 -34.15 -17.83
C ASN A 134 30.60 -34.49 -17.23
N LYS A 135 31.24 -33.59 -16.46
CA LYS A 135 32.59 -33.81 -15.89
C LYS A 135 32.58 -34.06 -14.37
N TYR A 136 31.62 -33.48 -13.65
CA TYR A 136 31.57 -33.48 -12.19
C TYR A 136 30.26 -34.04 -11.61
N GLY A 137 29.22 -34.24 -12.43
CA GLY A 137 27.85 -34.42 -11.96
C GLY A 137 27.27 -33.13 -11.36
N ASP A 138 26.06 -33.20 -10.82
CA ASP A 138 25.56 -32.15 -9.92
C ASP A 138 25.96 -32.52 -8.48
N MET A 139 27.00 -31.86 -7.98
CA MET A 139 27.53 -32.07 -6.63
C MET A 139 26.54 -31.68 -5.53
N ARG A 140 25.51 -30.87 -5.84
CA ARG A 140 24.46 -30.51 -4.88
C ARG A 140 23.64 -31.71 -4.45
N ARG A 141 23.27 -32.58 -5.40
CA ARG A 141 22.52 -33.82 -5.11
C ARG A 141 23.26 -34.72 -4.12
N LEU A 142 24.58 -34.85 -4.28
CA LEU A 142 25.43 -35.69 -3.42
C LEU A 142 25.44 -35.19 -1.97
N ILE A 143 25.56 -33.87 -1.75
CA ILE A 143 25.49 -33.25 -0.42
C ILE A 143 24.06 -33.31 0.14
N GLY A 144 23.04 -33.02 -0.67
CA GLY A 144 21.64 -33.06 -0.22
C GLY A 144 21.19 -34.44 0.24
N PHE A 145 21.63 -35.51 -0.44
CA PHE A 145 21.39 -36.88 0.00
C PHE A 145 22.18 -37.21 1.28
N ALA A 146 23.43 -36.76 1.42
CA ALA A 146 24.20 -36.92 2.65
C ALA A 146 23.55 -36.19 3.84
N ILE A 147 23.11 -34.93 3.67
CA ILE A 147 22.36 -34.17 4.69
C ILE A 147 21.10 -34.92 5.12
N ARG A 148 20.32 -35.41 4.16
CA ARG A 148 19.10 -36.22 4.41
C ARG A 148 19.42 -37.48 5.22
N ASP A 149 20.42 -38.24 4.79
CA ASP A 149 20.74 -39.53 5.40
C ASP A 149 21.32 -39.37 6.80
N THR A 150 22.19 -38.38 7.01
CA THR A 150 22.63 -37.94 8.35
C THR A 150 21.46 -37.48 9.21
N TRP A 151 20.53 -36.67 8.68
CA TRP A 151 19.38 -36.19 9.44
C TRP A 151 18.51 -37.33 9.99
N TYR A 152 18.22 -38.35 9.17
CA TYR A 152 17.46 -39.51 9.65
C TYR A 152 18.25 -40.37 10.65
N GLN A 153 19.58 -40.40 10.57
CA GLN A 153 20.46 -41.09 11.54
C GLN A 153 20.47 -40.43 12.93
N LEU A 154 20.16 -39.14 13.07
CA LEU A 154 20.15 -38.41 14.36
C LEU A 154 19.18 -38.98 15.43
N GLY A 155 18.21 -39.81 15.04
CA GLY A 155 17.26 -40.43 15.97
C GLY A 155 16.52 -39.40 16.83
N GLN A 156 16.63 -39.52 18.16
CA GLN A 156 15.96 -38.61 19.10
C GLN A 156 16.60 -37.21 19.19
N ASN A 157 17.83 -37.04 18.71
CA ASN A 157 18.60 -35.80 18.88
C ASN A 157 18.18 -34.69 17.90
N LYS A 158 17.36 -35.03 16.88
CA LYS A 158 16.78 -34.09 15.91
C LYS A 158 16.15 -32.85 16.56
N ILE A 159 15.50 -33.02 17.71
CA ILE A 159 14.79 -31.94 18.41
C ILE A 159 15.72 -30.79 18.85
N CYS A 160 17.00 -31.05 19.11
CA CYS A 160 17.97 -30.02 19.46
C CYS A 160 18.23 -29.02 18.32
N PHE A 161 18.01 -29.45 17.07
CA PHE A 161 18.19 -28.63 15.88
C PHE A 161 16.91 -27.86 15.46
N ILE A 162 15.79 -28.04 16.17
CA ILE A 162 14.51 -27.39 15.87
C ILE A 162 14.28 -26.23 16.86
N PRO A 163 14.14 -24.97 16.42
CA PRO A 163 13.91 -24.54 15.04
C PRO A 163 15.16 -24.16 14.22
N GLY A 164 16.36 -24.09 14.82
CA GLY A 164 17.53 -23.45 14.22
C GLY A 164 17.95 -23.93 12.82
N MET A 165 17.69 -25.21 12.50
CA MET A 165 18.07 -25.83 11.21
C MET A 165 16.98 -25.71 10.12
N VAL A 166 15.80 -25.17 10.45
CA VAL A 166 14.69 -24.97 9.49
C VAL A 166 15.10 -23.99 8.37
N GLY A 167 15.73 -22.87 8.74
CA GLY A 167 16.23 -21.88 7.76
C GLY A 167 17.26 -22.45 6.79
N PRO A 168 18.38 -23.02 7.28
CA PRO A 168 19.40 -23.65 6.43
C PRO A 168 18.85 -24.74 5.50
N ILE A 169 17.93 -25.57 5.96
CA ILE A 169 17.31 -26.59 5.10
C ILE A 169 16.36 -25.96 4.07
N LEU A 170 15.70 -24.84 4.39
CA LEU A 170 14.89 -24.08 3.44
C LEU A 170 15.73 -23.38 2.36
N GLU A 171 16.88 -22.81 2.70
CA GLU A 171 17.84 -22.28 1.70
C GLU A 171 18.22 -23.36 0.67
N MET A 172 18.42 -24.60 1.14
CA MET A 172 18.71 -25.77 0.30
C MET A 172 17.50 -26.23 -0.51
N THR A 173 16.31 -26.36 0.09
CA THR A 173 15.13 -26.90 -0.63
C THR A 173 14.61 -25.95 -1.70
N LEU A 174 14.85 -24.64 -1.57
CA LEU A 174 14.46 -23.65 -2.56
C LEU A 174 15.31 -23.66 -3.84
N ILE A 175 16.48 -24.32 -3.84
CA ILE A 175 17.33 -24.51 -5.04
C ILE A 175 16.54 -25.20 -6.16
N PRO A 176 16.57 -24.73 -7.43
CA PRO A 176 15.80 -25.28 -8.54
C PRO A 176 16.41 -26.58 -9.13
N GLU A 177 16.66 -27.57 -8.29
CA GLU A 177 16.97 -28.95 -8.68
C GLU A 177 15.86 -29.88 -8.13
N VAL A 178 15.15 -30.56 -9.02
CA VAL A 178 13.89 -31.26 -8.73
C VAL A 178 14.06 -32.49 -7.82
N GLU A 179 15.21 -33.15 -7.91
CA GLU A 179 15.48 -34.43 -7.25
C GLU A 179 16.10 -34.21 -5.87
N LEU A 180 16.88 -33.13 -5.72
CA LEU A 180 17.24 -32.52 -4.45
C LEU A 180 15.96 -32.13 -3.68
N ARG A 181 15.07 -31.32 -4.29
CA ARG A 181 13.77 -30.94 -3.72
C ARG A 181 12.98 -32.14 -3.19
N LYS A 182 12.78 -33.18 -4.02
CA LYS A 182 12.09 -34.41 -3.63
C LYS A 182 12.75 -35.13 -2.45
N ALA A 183 14.08 -35.11 -2.36
CA ALA A 183 14.81 -35.79 -1.30
C ALA A 183 14.90 -35.00 0.01
N THR A 184 14.81 -33.66 -0.02
CA THR A 184 15.01 -32.80 1.16
C THR A 184 13.72 -32.22 1.73
N ILE A 185 12.65 -32.02 0.93
CA ILE A 185 11.34 -31.58 1.45
C ILE A 185 10.76 -32.54 2.52
N PRO A 186 10.92 -33.88 2.45
CA PRO A 186 10.49 -34.80 3.52
C PRO A 186 11.13 -34.55 4.89
N ILE A 187 12.27 -33.86 4.97
CA ILE A 187 12.90 -33.49 6.25
C ILE A 187 11.99 -32.54 7.04
N PHE A 188 11.22 -31.69 6.37
CA PHE A 188 10.23 -30.83 7.03
C PHE A 188 9.07 -31.61 7.67
N PHE A 189 8.64 -32.71 7.05
CA PHE A 189 7.64 -33.60 7.66
C PHE A 189 8.19 -34.27 8.92
N ASP A 190 9.42 -34.77 8.83
CA ASP A 190 10.13 -35.39 9.96
C ASP A 190 10.39 -34.39 11.11
N MET A 191 10.68 -33.12 10.81
CA MET A 191 10.75 -32.04 11.80
C MET A 191 9.39 -31.80 12.50
N MET A 192 8.28 -31.77 11.76
CA MET A 192 6.94 -31.64 12.34
C MET A 192 6.59 -32.81 13.26
N LEU A 193 6.91 -34.05 12.85
CA LEU A 193 6.75 -35.24 13.71
C LEU A 193 7.60 -35.12 14.98
N CYS A 194 8.89 -34.77 14.86
CA CYS A 194 9.81 -34.69 15.99
C CYS A 194 9.41 -33.63 17.03
N GLU A 195 8.82 -32.50 16.62
CA GLU A 195 8.26 -31.53 17.58
C GLU A 195 6.92 -32.03 18.15
N HIS A 196 6.02 -32.57 17.32
CA HIS A 196 4.72 -33.09 17.75
C HIS A 196 4.84 -34.24 18.78
N GLU A 197 5.77 -35.18 18.61
CA GLU A 197 6.05 -36.25 19.58
C GLU A 197 6.52 -35.73 20.96
N LYS A 198 7.09 -34.52 21.02
CA LYS A 198 7.65 -33.93 22.25
C LYS A 198 6.73 -32.91 22.91
N THR A 199 5.92 -32.18 22.14
CA THR A 199 5.06 -31.09 22.64
C THR A 199 3.57 -31.18 22.26
N GLY A 200 3.15 -32.19 21.49
CA GLY A 200 1.77 -32.35 21.01
C GLY A 200 1.35 -31.38 19.90
N GLU A 201 2.22 -30.43 19.55
CA GLU A 201 2.05 -29.42 18.50
C GLU A 201 3.45 -29.07 17.93
N PHE A 202 3.53 -28.60 16.69
CA PHE A 202 4.78 -28.25 15.99
C PHE A 202 4.97 -26.72 15.78
N ARG A 203 4.59 -25.90 16.77
CA ARG A 203 4.54 -24.44 16.58
C ARG A 203 5.90 -23.79 16.37
N LYS A 204 7.01 -24.29 16.94
CA LYS A 204 8.34 -23.68 16.72
C LYS A 204 8.75 -23.84 15.26
N PHE A 205 8.55 -25.02 14.70
CA PHE A 205 8.75 -25.31 13.29
C PHE A 205 7.88 -24.40 12.41
N GLU A 206 6.56 -24.33 12.66
CA GLU A 206 5.65 -23.47 11.89
C GLU A 206 6.07 -21.99 11.94
N ASN A 207 6.42 -21.48 13.12
CA ASN A 207 6.86 -20.10 13.30
C ASN A 207 8.11 -19.77 12.46
N GLU A 208 9.12 -20.65 12.53
CA GLU A 208 10.41 -20.42 11.88
C GLU A 208 10.32 -20.58 10.36
N ILE A 209 9.60 -21.59 9.86
CA ILE A 209 9.49 -21.78 8.40
C ILE A 209 8.70 -20.63 7.75
N ILE A 210 7.66 -20.09 8.39
CA ILE A 210 6.97 -18.87 7.93
C ILE A 210 7.91 -17.67 7.92
N LEU A 211 8.73 -17.51 8.98
CA LEU A 211 9.66 -16.39 9.11
C LEU A 211 10.79 -16.44 8.06
N LYS A 212 11.33 -17.63 7.81
CA LYS A 212 12.40 -17.84 6.83
C LYS A 212 11.86 -17.72 5.42
N LEU A 213 10.75 -18.37 5.10
CA LEU A 213 10.16 -18.34 3.76
C LEU A 213 9.87 -16.91 3.26
N ASP A 214 9.39 -16.02 4.13
CA ASP A 214 9.24 -14.60 3.80
C ASP A 214 10.57 -13.97 3.35
N HIS A 215 11.63 -14.10 4.16
CA HIS A 215 12.94 -13.55 3.86
C HIS A 215 13.57 -14.18 2.60
N GLU A 216 13.42 -15.50 2.45
CA GLU A 216 14.01 -16.28 1.37
C GLU A 216 13.39 -15.96 0.00
N VAL A 217 12.06 -15.81 -0.05
CA VAL A 217 11.35 -15.47 -1.31
C VAL A 217 11.47 -13.97 -1.61
N GLU A 218 11.49 -13.09 -0.60
CA GLU A 218 11.89 -11.68 -0.78
C GLU A 218 13.33 -11.57 -1.31
N GLY A 219 14.24 -12.43 -0.83
CA GLY A 219 15.61 -12.57 -1.33
C GLY A 219 15.76 -13.20 -2.71
N GLY A 220 14.64 -13.51 -3.39
CA GLY A 220 14.63 -13.97 -4.78
C GLY A 220 14.55 -15.49 -4.98
N ARG A 221 14.57 -16.31 -3.92
CA ARG A 221 14.52 -17.79 -4.03
C ARG A 221 13.07 -18.32 -4.15
N GLY A 222 12.93 -19.60 -4.53
CA GLY A 222 11.63 -20.27 -4.69
C GLY A 222 10.90 -20.02 -6.03
N ASP A 223 9.93 -20.87 -6.35
CA ASP A 223 9.13 -20.81 -7.59
C ASP A 223 7.83 -21.62 -7.46
N GLU A 224 7.00 -21.59 -8.49
CA GLU A 224 5.71 -22.31 -8.51
C GLU A 224 5.89 -23.84 -8.45
N GLN A 225 6.96 -24.38 -9.03
CA GLN A 225 7.25 -25.82 -8.96
C GLN A 225 7.64 -26.24 -7.55
N TYR A 226 8.37 -25.40 -6.80
CA TYR A 226 8.64 -25.61 -5.39
C TYR A 226 7.35 -25.69 -4.58
N MET A 227 6.42 -24.75 -4.80
CA MET A 227 5.12 -24.71 -4.15
C MET A 227 4.29 -25.98 -4.42
N GLN A 228 4.24 -26.42 -5.68
CA GLN A 228 3.53 -27.64 -6.09
C GLN A 228 4.17 -28.90 -5.47
N LEU A 229 5.51 -29.00 -5.46
CA LEU A 229 6.24 -30.14 -4.86
C LEU A 229 6.09 -30.17 -3.32
N PHE A 230 6.13 -29.01 -2.67
CA PHE A 230 5.95 -28.89 -1.22
C PHE A 230 4.56 -29.35 -0.79
N GLU A 231 3.52 -28.94 -1.51
CA GLU A 231 2.15 -29.43 -1.30
C GLU A 231 2.05 -30.94 -1.54
N SER A 232 2.50 -31.44 -2.71
CA SER A 232 2.31 -32.85 -3.07
C SER A 232 3.04 -33.81 -2.12
N ILE A 233 4.30 -33.50 -1.77
CA ILE A 233 5.14 -34.37 -0.94
C ILE A 233 4.60 -34.41 0.49
N LEU A 234 4.32 -33.26 1.11
CA LEU A 234 3.85 -33.26 2.50
C LEU A 234 2.47 -33.94 2.63
N MET A 235 1.58 -33.81 1.64
CA MET A 235 0.30 -34.52 1.63
C MET A 235 0.43 -36.04 1.43
N GLU A 236 1.42 -36.50 0.67
CA GLU A 236 1.72 -37.93 0.51
C GLU A 236 2.20 -38.55 1.84
N TYR A 237 3.12 -37.90 2.55
CA TYR A 237 3.56 -38.33 3.88
C TYR A 237 2.45 -38.21 4.95
N THR A 238 1.61 -37.17 4.86
CA THR A 238 0.44 -36.97 5.74
C THR A 238 -0.50 -38.17 5.75
N SER A 239 -0.66 -38.85 4.62
CA SER A 239 -1.51 -40.04 4.48
C SER A 239 -1.05 -41.25 5.31
N GLN A 240 0.18 -41.22 5.84
CA GLN A 240 0.77 -42.30 6.64
C GLN A 240 0.59 -42.07 8.15
N TYR A 241 0.21 -40.87 8.59
CA TYR A 241 0.15 -40.45 10.00
C TYR A 241 -1.20 -39.76 10.34
N PRO A 242 -2.28 -40.53 10.61
CA PRO A 242 -3.62 -39.98 10.82
C PRO A 242 -3.74 -38.99 11.99
N ASP A 243 -3.00 -39.20 13.07
CA ASP A 243 -3.14 -38.41 14.31
C ASP A 243 -2.70 -36.95 14.14
N ILE A 244 -1.65 -36.70 13.34
CA ILE A 244 -1.16 -35.36 13.01
C ILE A 244 -1.81 -34.78 11.73
N SER A 245 -2.52 -35.61 10.94
CA SER A 245 -2.81 -35.30 9.53
C SER A 245 -3.51 -33.97 9.34
N LYS A 246 -4.59 -33.74 10.10
CA LYS A 246 -5.36 -32.48 10.04
C LYS A 246 -4.54 -31.24 10.40
N SER A 247 -3.52 -31.37 11.26
CA SER A 247 -2.62 -30.27 11.58
C SER A 247 -1.67 -29.98 10.41
N VAL A 248 -1.15 -31.02 9.74
CA VAL A 248 -0.31 -30.87 8.55
C VAL A 248 -1.11 -30.35 7.35
N GLU A 249 -2.34 -30.78 7.13
CA GLU A 249 -3.24 -30.25 6.09
C GLU A 249 -3.45 -28.74 6.22
N ASN A 250 -3.72 -28.26 7.45
CA ASN A 250 -3.84 -26.82 7.72
C ASN A 250 -2.51 -26.09 7.46
N PHE A 251 -1.38 -26.68 7.87
CA PHE A 251 -0.04 -26.12 7.66
C PHE A 251 0.37 -26.06 6.17
N VAL A 252 0.08 -27.09 5.38
CA VAL A 252 0.36 -27.12 3.94
C VAL A 252 -0.48 -26.07 3.21
N SER A 253 -1.77 -25.97 3.55
CA SER A 253 -2.66 -24.92 3.03
C SER A 253 -2.16 -23.50 3.40
N LEU A 254 -1.68 -23.32 4.64
CA LEU A 254 -1.08 -22.09 5.14
C LEU A 254 0.20 -21.70 4.38
N VAL A 255 1.15 -22.62 4.21
CA VAL A 255 2.41 -22.34 3.52
C VAL A 255 2.20 -22.16 2.01
N LYS A 256 1.27 -22.89 1.39
CA LYS A 256 0.86 -22.67 0.00
C LYS A 256 0.28 -21.27 -0.20
N GLY A 257 -0.71 -20.88 0.61
CA GLY A 257 -1.29 -19.53 0.54
C GLY A 257 -0.25 -18.42 0.75
N LEU A 258 0.72 -18.67 1.63
CA LEU A 258 1.86 -17.77 1.85
C LEU A 258 2.79 -17.71 0.61
N LEU A 259 3.15 -18.86 0.03
CA LEU A 259 3.96 -18.95 -1.19
C LEU A 259 3.30 -18.22 -2.37
N GLU A 260 2.00 -18.44 -2.62
CA GLU A 260 1.27 -17.75 -3.67
C GLU A 260 1.38 -16.22 -3.53
N LYS A 261 1.22 -15.69 -2.31
CA LYS A 261 1.30 -14.25 -2.05
C LYS A 261 2.74 -13.72 -2.12
N LEU A 262 3.73 -14.44 -1.58
CA LEU A 262 5.14 -14.06 -1.68
C LEU A 262 5.63 -14.05 -3.14
N LEU A 263 5.16 -14.99 -3.97
CA LEU A 263 5.45 -15.03 -5.41
C LEU A 263 4.76 -13.88 -6.17
N ASP A 264 3.48 -13.58 -5.87
CA ASP A 264 2.78 -12.38 -6.38
C ASP A 264 3.55 -11.09 -6.03
N TYR A 265 4.05 -10.99 -4.79
CA TYR A 265 4.83 -9.84 -4.31
C TYR A 265 6.18 -9.73 -5.00
N ARG A 266 6.94 -10.83 -5.10
CA ARG A 266 8.26 -10.86 -5.76
C ARG A 266 8.17 -10.51 -7.25
N ALA A 267 7.16 -11.00 -7.96
CA ALA A 267 6.94 -10.66 -9.37
C ALA A 267 6.75 -9.15 -9.59
N VAL A 268 6.17 -8.46 -8.59
CA VAL A 268 5.86 -7.03 -8.60
C VAL A 268 6.96 -6.16 -7.95
N MET A 269 7.83 -6.71 -7.10
CA MET A 269 8.89 -5.93 -6.45
C MET A 269 9.97 -5.40 -7.39
N ASN A 270 10.09 -5.97 -8.59
CA ASN A 270 10.97 -5.49 -9.67
C ASN A 270 10.25 -4.54 -10.66
N ASP A 271 8.97 -4.21 -10.43
CA ASP A 271 8.19 -3.26 -11.21
C ASP A 271 8.47 -1.81 -10.77
N GLU A 272 8.47 -0.86 -11.70
CA GLU A 272 8.51 0.57 -11.39
C GLU A 272 7.18 1.06 -10.79
N SER A 273 6.06 0.35 -11.00
CA SER A 273 4.77 0.68 -10.39
C SER A 273 4.80 0.51 -8.86
N LYS A 274 4.93 1.65 -8.17
CA LYS A 274 4.69 1.77 -6.73
C LYS A 274 3.28 1.33 -6.33
N ASP A 275 2.28 1.49 -7.21
CA ASP A 275 0.88 1.14 -6.94
C ASP A 275 0.66 -0.39 -6.94
N ASN A 276 1.30 -1.12 -7.85
CA ASN A 276 1.33 -2.58 -7.82
C ASN A 276 2.04 -3.05 -6.54
N ARG A 277 3.20 -2.47 -6.20
CA ARG A 277 3.96 -2.80 -4.98
C ARG A 277 3.15 -2.55 -3.70
N MET A 278 2.44 -1.43 -3.59
CA MET A 278 1.51 -1.16 -2.48
C MET A 278 0.39 -2.21 -2.41
N SER A 279 -0.22 -2.55 -3.55
CA SER A 279 -1.32 -3.52 -3.62
C SER A 279 -0.89 -4.92 -3.16
N CYS A 280 0.27 -5.42 -3.62
CA CYS A 280 0.81 -6.69 -3.13
C CYS A 280 1.23 -6.62 -1.65
N THR A 281 1.82 -5.51 -1.19
CA THR A 281 2.15 -5.31 0.23
C THR A 281 0.90 -5.44 1.11
N VAL A 282 -0.24 -4.87 0.70
CA VAL A 282 -1.52 -5.00 1.41
C VAL A 282 -2.12 -6.40 1.33
N ASN A 283 -1.90 -7.14 0.24
CA ASN A 283 -2.31 -8.55 0.15
C ASN A 283 -1.55 -9.42 1.18
N LEU A 284 -0.24 -9.23 1.34
CA LEU A 284 0.56 -9.92 2.36
C LEU A 284 0.15 -9.48 3.77
N LEU A 285 -0.08 -8.18 3.97
CA LEU A 285 -0.55 -7.61 5.23
C LEU A 285 -1.88 -8.24 5.68
N ASN A 286 -2.85 -8.38 4.77
CA ASN A 286 -4.11 -9.06 5.06
C ASN A 286 -3.91 -10.54 5.36
N PHE A 287 -3.04 -11.23 4.63
CA PHE A 287 -2.70 -12.62 4.91
C PHE A 287 -2.11 -12.80 6.32
N TYR A 288 -1.06 -12.06 6.69
CA TYR A 288 -0.44 -12.11 8.03
C TYR A 288 -1.42 -11.76 9.15
N LYS A 289 -2.42 -10.91 8.88
CA LYS A 289 -3.51 -10.61 9.82
C LYS A 289 -4.44 -11.80 10.03
N ASP A 290 -4.92 -12.40 8.96
CA ASP A 290 -5.85 -13.54 9.02
C ASP A 290 -5.18 -14.76 9.69
N ILE A 291 -3.87 -14.93 9.51
CA ILE A 291 -3.06 -15.99 10.17
C ILE A 291 -2.49 -15.54 11.54
N ASN A 292 -2.88 -14.36 12.04
CA ASN A 292 -2.54 -13.81 13.35
C ASN A 292 -1.01 -13.73 13.65
N ARG A 293 -0.20 -13.41 12.64
CA ARG A 293 1.27 -13.28 12.75
C ARG A 293 1.69 -11.82 12.92
N GLU A 294 1.41 -11.27 14.10
CA GLU A 294 1.57 -9.86 14.46
C GLU A 294 2.94 -9.26 14.09
N GLY A 295 4.06 -9.95 14.35
CA GLY A 295 5.39 -9.42 14.03
C GLY A 295 5.66 -9.25 12.53
N MET A 296 5.16 -10.16 11.70
CA MET A 296 5.24 -9.99 10.24
C MET A 296 4.24 -8.94 9.75
N TYR A 297 3.03 -8.94 10.30
CA TYR A 297 2.04 -7.89 10.03
C TYR A 297 2.62 -6.49 10.29
N ILE A 298 3.25 -6.26 11.44
CA ILE A 298 3.90 -5.00 11.80
C ILE A 298 5.07 -4.70 10.84
N ARG A 299 5.96 -5.65 10.54
CA ARG A 299 7.03 -5.44 9.56
C ARG A 299 6.49 -5.00 8.17
N TYR A 300 5.36 -5.56 7.73
CA TYR A 300 4.70 -5.15 6.49
C TYR A 300 3.93 -3.82 6.59
N LEU A 301 3.43 -3.42 7.77
CA LEU A 301 2.93 -2.05 7.97
C LEU A 301 4.03 -1.00 7.75
N TYR A 302 5.25 -1.24 8.24
CA TYR A 302 6.35 -0.29 8.05
C TYR A 302 6.82 -0.26 6.60
N LYS A 303 6.95 -1.41 5.92
CA LYS A 303 7.18 -1.46 4.45
C LYS A 303 6.12 -0.65 3.68
N LEU A 304 4.85 -0.75 4.06
CA LEU A 304 3.75 -0.02 3.42
C LEU A 304 3.81 1.48 3.72
N ARG A 305 4.04 1.87 4.98
CA ARG A 305 4.25 3.27 5.41
C ARG A 305 5.36 3.92 4.57
N ASP A 306 6.47 3.21 4.39
CA ASP A 306 7.63 3.74 3.67
C ASP A 306 7.29 3.99 2.20
N LEU A 307 6.59 3.04 1.54
CA LEU A 307 6.02 3.26 0.20
C LEU A 307 5.07 4.46 0.13
N HIS A 308 4.29 4.73 1.18
CA HIS A 308 3.42 5.92 1.23
C HIS A 308 4.21 7.23 1.38
N LEU A 309 5.25 7.26 2.20
CA LEU A 309 6.16 8.41 2.32
C LEU A 309 6.89 8.68 0.99
N ASP A 310 7.33 7.61 0.32
CA ASP A 310 7.91 7.59 -1.04
C ASP A 310 6.98 8.15 -2.15
N CYS A 311 5.71 8.37 -1.81
CA CYS A 311 4.66 8.89 -2.69
C CYS A 311 4.00 10.16 -2.14
N GLU A 312 4.46 10.71 -1.01
CA GLU A 312 3.84 11.83 -0.26
C GLU A 312 2.38 11.56 0.18
N ASN A 313 1.99 10.28 0.27
CA ASN A 313 0.66 9.82 0.69
C ASN A 313 0.54 9.81 2.23
N TYR A 314 0.73 10.97 2.88
CA TYR A 314 0.82 11.07 4.35
C TYR A 314 -0.44 10.55 5.07
N THR A 315 -1.63 10.78 4.50
CA THR A 315 -2.91 10.30 5.07
C THR A 315 -2.96 8.78 5.13
N GLU A 316 -2.54 8.10 4.07
CA GLU A 316 -2.50 6.64 4.00
C GLU A 316 -1.38 6.07 4.89
N ALA A 317 -0.24 6.77 5.03
CA ALA A 317 0.81 6.43 6.01
C ALA A 317 0.31 6.53 7.46
N ALA A 318 -0.51 7.54 7.77
CA ALA A 318 -1.14 7.71 9.08
C ALA A 318 -2.13 6.57 9.39
N TYR A 319 -3.01 6.21 8.44
CA TYR A 319 -3.89 5.04 8.58
C TYR A 319 -3.13 3.71 8.66
N THR A 320 -1.97 3.61 8.03
CA THR A 320 -1.09 2.43 8.14
C THR A 320 -0.50 2.31 9.55
N LEU A 321 -0.03 3.41 10.15
CA LEU A 321 0.44 3.38 11.54
C LEU A 321 -0.70 3.18 12.57
N LEU A 322 -1.93 3.65 12.30
CA LEU A 322 -3.09 3.35 13.16
C LEU A 322 -3.38 1.84 13.27
N LEU A 323 -3.09 1.04 12.24
CA LEU A 323 -3.20 -0.41 12.34
C LEU A 323 -2.21 -1.03 13.33
N HIS A 324 -1.06 -0.39 13.57
CA HIS A 324 -0.12 -0.81 14.61
C HIS A 324 -0.65 -0.43 16.00
N THR A 325 -1.18 0.79 16.16
CA THR A 325 -1.68 1.25 17.47
C THR A 325 -2.96 0.54 17.94
N TRP A 326 -3.68 -0.12 17.03
CA TRP A 326 -4.80 -1.03 17.35
C TRP A 326 -4.37 -2.33 18.03
N LEU A 327 -3.10 -2.74 17.89
CA LEU A 327 -2.51 -3.86 18.63
C LEU A 327 -2.02 -3.43 20.04
N LEU A 328 -1.88 -2.12 20.26
CA LEU A 328 -1.36 -1.54 21.50
C LEU A 328 -2.49 -1.11 22.45
N LYS A 329 -2.22 -1.28 23.75
CA LYS A 329 -3.10 -0.90 24.85
C LYS A 329 -2.55 0.34 25.56
N TRP A 330 -3.40 1.07 26.25
CA TRP A 330 -2.98 2.05 27.25
C TRP A 330 -2.62 1.30 28.54
N SER A 331 -1.40 0.77 28.62
CA SER A 331 -0.90 0.00 29.76
C SER A 331 0.63 0.09 29.89
N ASP A 332 1.13 -0.09 31.11
CA ASP A 332 2.56 -0.15 31.42
C ASP A 332 3.15 -1.57 31.26
N GLU A 333 2.42 -2.45 30.56
CA GLU A 333 2.94 -3.75 30.12
C GLU A 333 4.15 -3.53 29.20
N GLN A 334 5.22 -4.29 29.39
CA GLN A 334 6.41 -4.19 28.53
C GLN A 334 6.10 -4.68 27.11
N CYS A 335 6.59 -3.95 26.11
CA CYS A 335 6.42 -4.34 24.70
C CYS A 335 7.19 -5.64 24.40
N ALA A 336 6.48 -6.66 23.92
CA ALA A 336 7.12 -7.85 23.38
C ALA A 336 8.00 -7.48 22.16
N PRO A 337 9.21 -8.06 21.99
CA PRO A 337 10.12 -7.67 20.90
C PRO A 337 9.50 -7.75 19.50
N GLN A 338 8.61 -8.73 19.28
CA GLN A 338 7.84 -8.92 18.05
C GLN A 338 6.82 -7.81 17.74
N VAL A 339 6.51 -6.94 18.70
CA VAL A 339 5.58 -5.80 18.54
C VAL A 339 6.36 -4.48 18.34
N MET A 340 7.65 -4.44 18.69
CA MET A 340 8.48 -3.26 18.48
C MET A 340 9.05 -3.23 17.05
N SER A 341 8.84 -2.11 16.36
CA SER A 341 9.64 -1.80 15.16
C SER A 341 11.06 -1.40 15.56
N THR A 342 12.04 -1.67 14.69
CA THR A 342 13.46 -1.32 14.85
C THR A 342 13.68 0.15 15.20
N GLU A 343 12.80 1.05 14.74
CA GLU A 343 12.86 2.48 15.02
C GLU A 343 12.49 2.87 16.46
N PHE A 344 11.72 2.03 17.16
CA PHE A 344 11.12 2.34 18.47
C PHE A 344 11.67 1.50 19.63
N GLN A 345 12.84 0.87 19.46
CA GLN A 345 13.50 0.01 20.47
C GLN A 345 13.76 0.68 21.83
N CYS A 346 13.65 2.01 21.93
CA CYS A 346 13.77 2.76 23.19
C CYS A 346 12.44 2.88 23.98
N SER A 347 11.29 2.54 23.38
CA SER A 347 9.97 2.58 24.05
C SER A 347 9.76 1.31 24.87
N GLN A 348 9.70 1.42 26.20
CA GLN A 348 9.69 0.23 27.07
C GLN A 348 8.28 -0.33 27.29
N THR A 349 7.24 0.51 27.29
CA THR A 349 5.86 0.10 27.58
C THR A 349 4.89 0.29 26.41
N HIS A 350 3.77 -0.46 26.44
CA HIS A 350 2.70 -0.35 25.44
C HIS A 350 2.12 1.08 25.36
N ARG A 351 1.98 1.77 26.50
CA ARG A 351 1.58 3.20 26.57
C ARG A 351 2.56 4.09 25.81
N GLN A 352 3.85 4.04 26.16
CA GLN A 352 4.90 4.88 25.53
C GLN A 352 5.00 4.64 24.01
N LEU A 353 4.96 3.38 23.57
CA LEU A 353 5.00 3.07 22.14
C LEU A 353 3.76 3.59 21.41
N LYS A 354 2.57 3.51 22.03
CA LYS A 354 1.32 4.00 21.44
C LYS A 354 1.28 5.52 21.36
N GLU A 355 1.78 6.21 22.38
CA GLU A 355 1.93 7.67 22.44
C GLU A 355 2.86 8.19 21.34
N ASN A 356 4.10 7.67 21.27
CA ASN A 356 5.07 7.99 20.22
C ASN A 356 4.51 7.77 18.79
N LEU A 357 3.67 6.74 18.61
CA LEU A 357 2.99 6.50 17.35
C LEU A 357 1.87 7.50 17.09
N TYR A 358 1.05 7.86 18.09
CA TYR A 358 0.01 8.88 17.96
C TYR A 358 0.60 10.23 17.55
N GLU A 359 1.74 10.65 18.13
CA GLU A 359 2.44 11.87 17.70
C GLU A 359 2.78 11.85 16.19
N LYS A 360 3.35 10.75 15.69
CA LYS A 360 3.69 10.61 14.26
C LYS A 360 2.47 10.50 13.35
N ILE A 361 1.41 9.86 13.80
CA ILE A 361 0.13 9.80 13.08
C ILE A 361 -0.49 11.20 12.99
N ILE A 362 -0.43 12.00 14.06
CA ILE A 362 -0.90 13.40 14.08
C ILE A 362 -0.03 14.29 13.18
N GLU A 363 1.31 14.12 13.17
CA GLU A 363 2.23 14.80 12.26
C GLU A 363 1.87 14.53 10.78
N TYR A 364 1.56 13.27 10.45
CA TYR A 364 1.15 12.86 9.11
C TYR A 364 -0.25 13.35 8.74
N PHE A 365 -1.22 13.35 9.66
CA PHE A 365 -2.57 13.89 9.40
C PHE A 365 -2.59 15.41 9.26
N ASP A 366 -1.70 16.17 9.89
CA ASP A 366 -1.55 17.61 9.64
C ASP A 366 -1.04 17.87 8.22
N LYS A 367 0.02 17.15 7.79
CA LYS A 367 0.53 17.18 6.41
C LYS A 367 -0.53 16.76 5.38
N GLY A 368 -1.33 15.75 5.72
CA GLY A 368 -2.47 15.27 4.92
C GLY A 368 -3.75 16.13 5.01
N LYS A 369 -3.77 17.18 5.84
CA LYS A 369 -4.91 18.10 6.08
C LYS A 369 -6.18 17.40 6.61
N MET A 370 -6.00 16.23 7.23
CA MET A 370 -7.02 15.36 7.81
C MET A 370 -7.28 15.72 9.29
N TRP A 371 -7.48 17.01 9.55
CA TRP A 371 -7.49 17.58 10.89
C TRP A 371 -8.59 17.01 11.82
N GLU A 372 -9.69 16.48 11.28
CA GLU A 372 -10.73 15.82 12.06
C GLU A 372 -10.25 14.53 12.74
N GLU A 373 -9.31 13.79 12.13
CA GLU A 373 -8.67 12.60 12.73
C GLU A 373 -7.48 13.00 13.62
N ALA A 374 -6.74 14.06 13.25
CA ALA A 374 -5.74 14.62 14.15
C ALA A 374 -6.38 15.05 15.49
N ILE A 375 -7.55 15.71 15.46
CA ILE A 375 -8.34 16.07 16.63
C ILE A 375 -8.91 14.84 17.38
N SER A 376 -9.22 13.74 16.70
CA SER A 376 -9.73 12.53 17.37
C SER A 376 -8.65 11.89 18.25
N LEU A 377 -7.44 11.73 17.71
CA LEU A 377 -6.28 11.20 18.43
C LEU A 377 -5.76 12.16 19.50
N CYS A 378 -5.75 13.47 19.26
CA CYS A 378 -5.42 14.44 20.30
C CYS A 378 -6.34 14.30 21.53
N LYS A 379 -7.62 13.95 21.37
CA LYS A 379 -8.54 13.77 22.51
C LYS A 379 -8.28 12.50 23.30
N GLU A 380 -7.91 11.41 22.64
CA GLU A 380 -7.48 10.19 23.34
C GLU A 380 -6.19 10.44 24.16
N LEU A 381 -5.23 11.18 23.60
CA LEU A 381 -4.04 11.63 24.34
C LEU A 381 -4.40 12.57 25.50
N ALA A 382 -5.30 13.53 25.29
CA ALA A 382 -5.74 14.44 26.36
C ALA A 382 -6.42 13.68 27.51
N GLU A 383 -7.22 12.64 27.21
CA GLU A 383 -7.82 11.76 28.23
C GLU A 383 -6.75 10.99 29.01
N GLN A 384 -5.69 10.48 28.36
CA GLN A 384 -4.54 9.88 29.06
C GLN A 384 -3.80 10.89 29.94
N TYR A 385 -3.48 12.07 29.40
CA TYR A 385 -2.73 13.10 30.12
C TYR A 385 -3.51 13.71 31.29
N GLU A 386 -4.83 13.84 31.20
CA GLU A 386 -5.67 14.40 32.27
C GLU A 386 -6.04 13.36 33.35
N MET A 387 -6.28 12.10 32.97
CA MET A 387 -6.91 11.10 33.87
C MET A 387 -6.01 9.92 34.28
N GLU A 388 -4.96 9.60 33.53
CA GLU A 388 -4.15 8.38 33.74
C GLU A 388 -2.72 8.70 34.19
N VAL A 389 -2.03 9.62 33.51
CA VAL A 389 -0.62 9.97 33.82
C VAL A 389 -0.45 11.35 34.48
N PHE A 390 -1.48 12.20 34.44
CA PHE A 390 -1.48 13.56 35.04
C PHE A 390 -0.38 14.50 34.51
N ASP A 391 0.07 14.30 33.27
CA ASP A 391 1.02 15.17 32.59
C ASP A 391 0.32 16.39 31.99
N TYR A 392 0.20 17.45 32.80
CA TYR A 392 -0.45 18.68 32.38
C TYR A 392 0.41 19.53 31.42
N GLU A 393 1.69 19.20 31.23
CA GLU A 393 2.61 19.93 30.35
C GLU A 393 2.50 19.44 28.90
N LEU A 394 2.32 18.13 28.70
CA LEU A 394 1.90 17.53 27.43
C LEU A 394 0.42 17.81 27.12
N LEU A 395 -0.47 17.80 28.13
CA LEU A 395 -1.88 18.19 27.96
C LEU A 395 -2.01 19.63 27.42
N SER A 396 -1.24 20.57 27.95
CA SER A 396 -1.21 21.97 27.50
C SER A 396 -0.84 22.08 26.02
N GLN A 397 0.22 21.37 25.60
CA GLN A 397 0.67 21.32 24.20
C GLN A 397 -0.39 20.69 23.27
N ASN A 398 -1.00 19.58 23.71
CA ASN A 398 -2.09 18.90 23.00
C ASN A 398 -3.30 19.82 22.77
N LEU A 399 -3.73 20.57 23.80
CA LEU A 399 -4.86 21.49 23.70
C LEU A 399 -4.58 22.65 22.74
N VAL A 400 -3.34 23.18 22.71
CA VAL A 400 -2.90 24.16 21.71
C VAL A 400 -2.94 23.56 20.30
N GLN A 401 -2.53 22.30 20.13
CA GLN A 401 -2.57 21.60 18.84
C GLN A 401 -4.02 21.36 18.36
N GLN A 402 -4.94 20.97 19.25
CA GLN A 402 -6.38 20.88 18.94
C GLN A 402 -6.93 22.24 18.50
N ALA A 403 -6.59 23.33 19.19
CA ALA A 403 -7.01 24.68 18.83
C ALA A 403 -6.55 25.08 17.42
N LYS A 404 -5.28 24.83 17.08
CA LYS A 404 -4.73 25.00 15.72
C LYS A 404 -5.56 24.23 14.69
N PHE A 405 -5.92 22.98 14.96
CA PHE A 405 -6.68 22.16 14.00
C PHE A 405 -8.12 22.65 13.79
N TYR A 406 -8.83 23.08 14.84
CA TYR A 406 -10.16 23.69 14.68
C TYR A 406 -10.09 25.00 13.88
N GLU A 407 -9.07 25.83 14.10
CA GLU A 407 -8.84 27.04 13.30
C GLU A 407 -8.54 26.70 11.83
N SER A 408 -7.71 25.68 11.61
CA SER A 408 -7.30 25.22 10.27
C SER A 408 -8.51 24.71 9.46
N ILE A 409 -9.39 23.89 10.05
CA ILE A 409 -10.65 23.44 9.44
C ILE A 409 -11.51 24.62 8.98
N MET A 410 -11.58 25.69 9.77
CA MET A 410 -12.45 26.84 9.51
C MET A 410 -11.85 27.86 8.52
N LYS A 411 -10.53 28.08 8.54
CA LYS A 411 -9.88 29.16 7.79
C LYS A 411 -9.10 28.71 6.55
N ILE A 412 -8.59 27.47 6.51
CA ILE A 412 -7.73 27.01 5.42
C ILE A 412 -8.58 26.27 4.39
N LEU A 413 -8.46 26.68 3.12
CA LEU A 413 -9.11 26.00 2.01
C LEU A 413 -8.48 24.62 1.80
N ARG A 414 -9.31 23.57 1.89
CA ARG A 414 -8.93 22.20 1.54
C ARG A 414 -9.47 21.85 0.15
N PRO A 415 -8.63 21.39 -0.81
CA PRO A 415 -9.11 20.96 -2.12
C PRO A 415 -10.10 19.79 -2.00
N LYS A 416 -11.15 19.77 -2.85
CA LYS A 416 -11.97 18.56 -3.00
C LYS A 416 -11.14 17.49 -3.74
N PRO A 417 -11.01 16.27 -3.23
CA PRO A 417 -10.51 15.14 -4.01
C PRO A 417 -11.59 14.68 -5.00
N ASP A 418 -11.20 14.48 -6.25
CA ASP A 418 -12.02 13.72 -7.20
C ASP A 418 -11.72 12.22 -7.08
N TYR A 419 -12.64 11.40 -7.60
CA TYR A 419 -12.59 9.95 -7.49
C TYR A 419 -12.75 9.30 -8.87
N PHE A 420 -11.98 8.25 -9.15
CA PHE A 420 -11.95 7.57 -10.44
C PHE A 420 -12.26 6.09 -10.26
N ALA A 421 -13.28 5.59 -10.97
CA ALA A 421 -13.46 4.15 -11.13
C ALA A 421 -12.49 3.65 -12.20
N VAL A 422 -11.76 2.58 -11.90
CA VAL A 422 -10.85 1.88 -12.81
C VAL A 422 -11.26 0.41 -12.87
N GLY A 423 -11.60 -0.06 -14.07
CA GLY A 423 -11.87 -1.47 -14.34
C GLY A 423 -10.73 -2.09 -15.15
N TYR A 424 -10.16 -3.19 -14.66
CA TYR A 424 -9.11 -3.95 -15.33
C TYR A 424 -9.71 -5.25 -15.88
N TYR A 425 -9.78 -5.40 -17.21
CA TYR A 425 -10.49 -6.49 -17.86
C TYR A 425 -9.61 -7.29 -18.83
N GLY A 426 -9.93 -8.57 -18.99
CA GLY A 426 -9.15 -9.51 -19.79
C GLY A 426 -8.13 -10.30 -18.96
N GLN A 427 -7.77 -11.48 -19.45
CA GLN A 427 -6.92 -12.45 -18.75
C GLN A 427 -5.45 -12.03 -18.67
N GLY A 428 -5.02 -11.02 -19.44
CA GLY A 428 -3.65 -10.50 -19.41
C GLY A 428 -3.26 -9.77 -18.11
N PHE A 429 -4.21 -9.50 -17.21
CA PHE A 429 -3.92 -8.90 -15.90
C PHE A 429 -3.57 -9.94 -14.81
N PRO A 430 -2.76 -9.55 -13.80
CA PRO A 430 -2.56 -10.33 -12.57
C PRO A 430 -3.89 -10.66 -11.88
N THR A 431 -3.94 -11.78 -11.18
CA THR A 431 -5.16 -12.32 -10.52
C THR A 431 -5.82 -11.33 -9.55
N PHE A 432 -5.04 -10.47 -8.90
CA PHE A 432 -5.56 -9.47 -7.96
C PHE A 432 -6.19 -8.23 -8.63
N LEU A 433 -5.94 -7.99 -9.93
CA LEU A 433 -6.60 -6.93 -10.72
C LEU A 433 -7.66 -7.49 -11.68
N ARG A 434 -7.46 -8.71 -12.19
CA ARG A 434 -8.21 -9.31 -13.29
C ARG A 434 -9.73 -9.29 -13.10
N ASN A 435 -10.42 -8.65 -14.04
CA ASN A 435 -11.87 -8.49 -14.11
C ASN A 435 -12.51 -7.80 -12.88
N LYS A 436 -11.73 -6.99 -12.15
CA LYS A 436 -12.17 -6.22 -10.98
C LYS A 436 -12.28 -4.72 -11.29
N VAL A 437 -13.05 -4.02 -10.45
CA VAL A 437 -13.18 -2.56 -10.46
C VAL A 437 -12.70 -2.01 -9.12
N PHE A 438 -11.90 -0.95 -9.17
CA PHE A 438 -11.38 -0.24 -8.01
C PHE A 438 -11.81 1.23 -8.08
N ILE A 439 -12.11 1.84 -6.93
CA ILE A 439 -12.29 3.30 -6.85
C ILE A 439 -11.01 3.92 -6.29
N TYR A 440 -10.36 4.78 -7.06
CA TYR A 440 -9.19 5.57 -6.70
C TYR A 440 -9.61 6.96 -6.19
N ARG A 441 -8.95 7.42 -5.13
CA ARG A 441 -8.98 8.80 -4.59
C ARG A 441 -7.85 9.60 -5.24
N GLY A 442 -8.18 10.67 -5.95
CA GLY A 442 -7.20 11.57 -6.56
C GLY A 442 -6.31 12.30 -5.54
N LYS A 443 -5.10 12.69 -5.95
CA LYS A 443 -4.27 13.68 -5.26
C LYS A 443 -4.93 15.07 -5.36
N GLU A 444 -4.39 16.05 -4.64
CA GLU A 444 -4.88 17.43 -4.72
C GLU A 444 -4.83 17.95 -6.16
N TYR A 445 -5.98 18.37 -6.69
CA TYR A 445 -6.17 18.86 -8.06
C TYR A 445 -5.88 17.86 -9.21
N GLU A 446 -5.60 16.59 -8.91
CA GLU A 446 -5.41 15.53 -9.92
C GLU A 446 -6.68 15.34 -10.74
N ARG A 447 -6.58 15.41 -12.08
CA ARG A 447 -7.71 15.17 -12.99
C ARG A 447 -7.66 13.76 -13.56
N ARG A 448 -8.80 13.28 -14.05
CA ARG A 448 -8.91 11.96 -14.68
C ARG A 448 -8.00 11.82 -15.90
N GLU A 449 -7.79 12.90 -16.66
CA GLU A 449 -6.90 12.90 -17.83
C GLU A 449 -5.45 12.60 -17.43
N ASP A 450 -4.96 13.27 -16.39
CA ASP A 450 -3.59 13.14 -15.89
C ASP A 450 -3.39 11.76 -15.22
N PHE A 451 -4.33 11.38 -14.34
CA PHE A 451 -4.38 10.07 -13.70
C PHE A 451 -4.44 8.93 -14.72
N GLN A 452 -5.27 9.06 -15.77
CA GLN A 452 -5.36 8.04 -16.82
C GLN A 452 -4.06 7.97 -17.64
N ALA A 453 -3.39 9.08 -17.92
CA ALA A 453 -2.10 9.07 -18.60
C ALA A 453 -1.02 8.33 -17.76
N GLN A 454 -0.96 8.60 -16.45
CA GLN A 454 -0.08 7.88 -15.53
C GLN A 454 -0.42 6.37 -15.48
N LEU A 455 -1.71 6.02 -15.38
CA LEU A 455 -2.17 4.63 -15.34
C LEU A 455 -1.84 3.85 -16.62
N MET A 456 -2.05 4.44 -17.81
CA MET A 456 -1.65 3.79 -19.07
C MET A 456 -0.13 3.64 -19.19
N SER A 457 0.66 4.53 -18.55
CA SER A 457 2.12 4.38 -18.47
C SER A 457 2.57 3.22 -17.58
N GLN A 458 1.76 2.78 -16.61
CA GLN A 458 2.03 1.57 -15.81
C GLN A 458 1.69 0.28 -16.57
N PHE A 459 0.79 0.36 -17.56
CA PHE A 459 0.36 -0.80 -18.36
C PHE A 459 0.48 -0.51 -19.87
N PRO A 460 1.71 -0.46 -20.43
CA PRO A 460 1.93 -0.09 -21.85
C PRO A 460 1.24 -1.01 -22.87
N ASN A 461 0.91 -2.24 -22.47
CA ASN A 461 0.22 -3.23 -23.31
C ASN A 461 -1.32 -3.16 -23.21
N ALA A 462 -1.88 -2.26 -22.39
CA ALA A 462 -3.30 -2.16 -22.17
C ALA A 462 -4.00 -1.27 -23.22
N GLU A 463 -5.16 -1.72 -23.69
CA GLU A 463 -6.06 -0.93 -24.53
C GLU A 463 -6.99 -0.08 -23.63
N LYS A 464 -7.11 1.22 -23.96
CA LYS A 464 -8.07 2.11 -23.30
C LYS A 464 -9.48 1.86 -23.82
N MET A 465 -10.39 1.44 -22.95
CA MET A 465 -11.80 1.34 -23.28
C MET A 465 -12.45 2.72 -23.48
N ASN A 466 -13.22 2.85 -24.56
CA ASN A 466 -13.93 4.08 -24.92
C ASN A 466 -15.36 4.16 -24.35
N THR A 467 -15.86 3.09 -23.72
CA THR A 467 -17.19 3.01 -23.11
C THR A 467 -17.10 2.96 -21.59
N THR A 468 -18.16 3.40 -20.92
CA THR A 468 -18.32 3.35 -19.44
C THR A 468 -19.42 2.37 -18.99
N SER A 469 -19.99 1.60 -19.92
CA SER A 469 -20.82 0.44 -19.61
C SER A 469 -19.95 -0.73 -19.15
N ALA A 470 -20.52 -1.65 -18.35
CA ALA A 470 -19.82 -2.89 -18.00
C ALA A 470 -19.45 -3.69 -19.27
N PRO A 471 -18.25 -4.27 -19.36
CA PRO A 471 -17.86 -5.08 -20.51
C PRO A 471 -18.66 -6.38 -20.60
N GLY A 472 -18.77 -6.89 -21.83
CA GLY A 472 -19.22 -8.26 -22.08
C GLY A 472 -18.19 -9.29 -21.61
N ASP A 473 -18.60 -10.56 -21.58
CA ASP A 473 -17.74 -11.67 -21.15
C ASP A 473 -16.72 -12.07 -22.22
N ASP A 474 -16.90 -11.61 -23.46
CA ASP A 474 -15.90 -11.62 -24.53
C ASP A 474 -14.64 -10.83 -24.13
N VAL A 475 -14.78 -9.58 -23.69
CA VAL A 475 -13.66 -8.75 -23.24
C VAL A 475 -13.03 -9.31 -21.98
N LYS A 476 -13.82 -9.78 -21.00
CA LYS A 476 -13.33 -10.34 -19.73
C LYS A 476 -12.53 -11.64 -19.90
N ASN A 477 -12.88 -12.46 -20.90
CA ASN A 477 -12.23 -13.75 -21.16
C ASN A 477 -11.17 -13.68 -22.27
N SER A 478 -11.08 -12.56 -22.99
CA SER A 478 -10.00 -12.29 -23.94
C SER A 478 -8.60 -12.38 -23.28
N PRO A 479 -7.54 -12.70 -24.03
CA PRO A 479 -6.17 -12.74 -23.50
C PRO A 479 -5.54 -11.34 -23.30
N GLY A 480 -6.21 -10.27 -23.74
CA GLY A 480 -5.67 -8.91 -23.69
C GLY A 480 -5.72 -8.25 -22.31
N GLN A 481 -5.33 -6.98 -22.29
CA GLN A 481 -5.45 -6.07 -21.15
C GLN A 481 -6.30 -4.88 -21.58
N TYR A 482 -7.45 -4.65 -20.92
CA TYR A 482 -8.38 -3.57 -21.22
C TYR A 482 -8.62 -2.71 -19.97
N ILE A 483 -8.35 -1.41 -20.06
CA ILE A 483 -8.53 -0.46 -18.95
C ILE A 483 -9.70 0.47 -19.23
N GLN A 484 -10.71 0.40 -18.37
CA GLN A 484 -11.81 1.36 -18.30
C GLN A 484 -11.52 2.38 -17.19
N CYS A 485 -11.66 3.68 -17.44
CA CYS A 485 -11.45 4.72 -16.42
C CYS A 485 -12.42 5.89 -16.59
N PHE A 486 -13.18 6.21 -15.53
CA PHE A 486 -14.14 7.32 -15.51
C PHE A 486 -14.30 7.93 -14.10
N THR A 487 -14.68 9.22 -14.04
CA THR A 487 -14.87 9.94 -12.77
C THR A 487 -16.19 9.53 -12.12
N VAL A 488 -16.17 9.29 -10.81
CA VAL A 488 -17.36 9.01 -9.99
C VAL A 488 -17.52 10.11 -8.94
N GLN A 489 -18.77 10.41 -8.55
CA GLN A 489 -19.02 11.34 -7.45
C GLN A 489 -19.16 10.59 -6.11
N PRO A 490 -18.52 11.07 -5.03
CA PRO A 490 -18.68 10.52 -3.70
C PRO A 490 -20.10 10.78 -3.16
N VAL A 491 -20.61 9.85 -2.34
CA VAL A 491 -21.93 9.96 -1.70
C VAL A 491 -21.75 10.13 -0.20
N LEU A 492 -22.28 11.22 0.35
CA LEU A 492 -22.29 11.47 1.79
C LEU A 492 -23.08 10.36 2.52
N GLU A 493 -22.45 9.73 3.50
CA GLU A 493 -23.13 8.87 4.46
C GLU A 493 -23.70 9.70 5.62
N GLU A 494 -24.90 9.36 6.12
CA GLU A 494 -25.49 10.08 7.26
C GLU A 494 -24.64 9.95 8.52
N HIS A 495 -23.88 11.00 8.85
CA HIS A 495 -23.03 11.01 10.03
C HIS A 495 -23.86 11.33 11.30
N PRO A 496 -24.00 10.41 12.27
CA PRO A 496 -24.95 10.57 13.38
C PRO A 496 -24.74 11.83 14.23
N ARG A 497 -23.49 12.31 14.35
CA ARG A 497 -23.16 13.52 15.12
C ARG A 497 -23.79 14.80 14.54
N PHE A 498 -24.15 14.81 13.25
CA PHE A 498 -24.67 15.98 12.52
C PHE A 498 -26.19 15.95 12.31
N LYS A 499 -26.85 14.81 12.51
CA LYS A 499 -28.30 14.67 12.30
C LYS A 499 -29.06 15.67 13.18
N ASN A 500 -30.01 16.39 12.56
CA ASN A 500 -30.83 17.43 13.17
C ASN A 500 -30.06 18.62 13.78
N LYS A 501 -28.84 18.94 13.31
CA LYS A 501 -28.05 20.09 13.78
C LYS A 501 -27.69 21.06 12.64
N PRO A 502 -27.66 22.38 12.88
CA PRO A 502 -27.17 23.36 11.92
C PRO A 502 -25.62 23.33 11.85
N VAL A 503 -25.07 22.42 11.05
CA VAL A 503 -23.63 22.29 10.83
C VAL A 503 -23.18 23.25 9.71
N PRO A 504 -22.13 24.08 9.92
CA PRO A 504 -21.61 24.95 8.86
C PRO A 504 -21.13 24.20 7.62
N ASP A 505 -21.37 24.80 6.44
CA ASP A 505 -20.98 24.26 5.13
C ASP A 505 -19.50 23.84 5.07
N GLN A 506 -18.61 24.65 5.65
CA GLN A 506 -17.16 24.39 5.72
C GLN A 506 -16.80 23.04 6.38
N ILE A 507 -17.60 22.55 7.33
CA ILE A 507 -17.40 21.24 7.95
C ILE A 507 -18.04 20.14 7.08
N ILE A 508 -19.33 20.28 6.75
CA ILE A 508 -20.07 19.18 6.11
C ILE A 508 -19.60 18.90 4.67
N ASN A 509 -19.11 19.90 3.93
CA ASN A 509 -18.58 19.71 2.57
C ASN A 509 -17.30 18.86 2.53
N PHE A 510 -16.52 18.84 3.62
CA PHE A 510 -15.40 17.92 3.76
C PHE A 510 -15.90 16.47 3.83
N TYR A 511 -16.91 16.19 4.65
CA TYR A 511 -17.57 14.87 4.75
C TYR A 511 -18.37 14.49 3.50
N LYS A 512 -18.89 15.45 2.70
CA LYS A 512 -19.44 15.16 1.36
C LYS A 512 -18.39 14.58 0.40
N SER A 513 -17.09 14.70 0.72
CA SER A 513 -15.96 14.34 -0.16
C SER A 513 -14.91 13.43 0.48
N ASN A 514 -15.10 12.98 1.73
CA ASN A 514 -14.15 12.19 2.52
C ASN A 514 -14.88 11.25 3.49
N TYR A 515 -14.23 10.16 3.90
CA TYR A 515 -14.79 9.07 4.72
C TYR A 515 -15.95 8.32 4.05
N VAL A 516 -15.98 8.34 2.71
CA VAL A 516 -17.06 7.80 1.88
C VAL A 516 -16.73 6.38 1.42
N GLN A 517 -17.74 5.49 1.45
CA GLN A 517 -17.65 4.13 0.90
C GLN A 517 -18.53 3.92 -0.34
N ARG A 518 -19.45 4.85 -0.62
CA ARG A 518 -20.40 4.78 -1.75
C ARG A 518 -20.11 5.86 -2.79
N PHE A 519 -20.20 5.49 -4.06
CA PHE A 519 -19.94 6.36 -5.20
C PHE A 519 -21.01 6.21 -6.27
N HIS A 520 -21.29 7.29 -7.01
CA HIS A 520 -22.21 7.29 -8.14
C HIS A 520 -21.52 7.71 -9.44
N TYR A 521 -21.69 6.90 -10.48
CA TYR A 521 -21.56 7.34 -11.87
C TYR A 521 -22.97 7.60 -12.43
N SER A 522 -23.12 8.59 -13.30
CA SER A 522 -24.41 8.97 -13.87
C SER A 522 -24.25 9.31 -15.34
N ARG A 523 -24.90 8.52 -16.21
CA ARG A 523 -24.81 8.60 -17.66
C ARG A 523 -26.16 8.97 -18.25
N PRO A 524 -26.26 10.02 -19.09
CA PRO A 524 -27.49 10.35 -19.78
C PRO A 524 -27.79 9.32 -20.88
N VAL A 525 -29.01 8.80 -20.89
CA VAL A 525 -29.54 7.87 -21.90
C VAL A 525 -30.88 8.41 -22.37
N ARG A 526 -31.03 8.66 -23.67
CA ARG A 526 -32.31 9.09 -24.23
C ARG A 526 -33.20 7.86 -24.48
N LYS A 527 -34.47 7.93 -24.06
CA LYS A 527 -35.49 6.89 -24.30
C LYS A 527 -36.77 7.56 -24.81
N GLY A 528 -37.50 6.89 -25.71
CA GLY A 528 -38.69 7.45 -26.36
C GLY A 528 -38.36 8.41 -27.50
N SER A 529 -39.37 9.15 -27.97
CA SER A 529 -39.20 10.22 -28.96
C SER A 529 -38.47 11.42 -28.34
N VAL A 530 -37.42 11.89 -29.01
CA VAL A 530 -36.66 13.07 -28.58
C VAL A 530 -37.29 14.31 -29.18
N ASP A 531 -37.90 15.15 -28.34
CA ASP A 531 -38.33 16.50 -28.72
C ASP A 531 -37.07 17.38 -28.97
N PRO A 532 -36.89 17.96 -30.17
CA PRO A 532 -35.78 18.88 -30.45
C PRO A 532 -35.80 20.16 -29.60
N GLU A 533 -36.97 20.64 -29.18
CA GLU A 533 -37.11 21.83 -28.34
C GLU A 533 -36.84 21.52 -26.86
N ASN A 534 -37.07 20.27 -26.43
CA ASN A 534 -37.05 19.88 -25.03
C ASN A 534 -36.39 18.50 -24.79
N GLU A 535 -35.09 18.42 -25.08
CA GLU A 535 -34.29 17.20 -24.87
C GLU A 535 -34.41 16.59 -23.46
N PHE A 536 -34.67 17.42 -22.43
CA PHE A 536 -34.81 17.00 -21.04
C PHE A 536 -35.97 16.04 -20.82
N ALA A 537 -37.09 16.18 -21.55
CA ALA A 537 -38.25 15.30 -21.43
C ALA A 537 -37.92 13.82 -21.76
N SER A 538 -36.91 13.60 -22.62
CA SER A 538 -36.44 12.27 -23.02
C SER A 538 -35.18 11.78 -22.26
N MET A 539 -34.62 12.60 -21.37
CA MET A 539 -33.29 12.39 -20.77
C MET A 539 -33.36 11.63 -19.44
N TRP A 540 -33.31 10.30 -19.54
CA TRP A 540 -33.15 9.41 -18.39
C TRP A 540 -31.68 9.40 -17.95
N ILE A 541 -31.44 9.15 -16.66
CA ILE A 541 -30.08 8.92 -16.14
C ILE A 541 -29.92 7.45 -15.75
N GLU A 542 -28.96 6.78 -16.38
CA GLU A 542 -28.43 5.49 -15.96
C GLU A 542 -27.41 5.74 -14.83
N ARG A 543 -27.77 5.41 -13.59
CA ARG A 543 -26.92 5.62 -12.40
C ARG A 543 -26.35 4.30 -11.90
N THR A 544 -25.04 4.14 -12.04
CA THR A 544 -24.30 3.03 -11.43
C THR A 544 -23.81 3.45 -10.05
N SER A 545 -24.14 2.65 -9.04
CA SER A 545 -23.72 2.81 -7.65
C SER A 545 -22.65 1.79 -7.33
N PHE A 546 -21.50 2.26 -6.86
CA PHE A 546 -20.38 1.42 -6.42
C PHE A 546 -20.25 1.52 -4.90
N VAL A 547 -19.92 0.40 -4.25
CA VAL A 547 -19.55 0.34 -2.83
C VAL A 547 -18.18 -0.31 -2.70
N THR A 548 -17.21 0.38 -2.12
CA THR A 548 -15.85 -0.12 -1.90
C THR A 548 -15.76 -1.03 -0.67
N ALA A 549 -14.72 -1.87 -0.60
CA ALA A 549 -14.43 -2.70 0.57
C ALA A 549 -14.27 -1.87 1.87
N TYR A 550 -13.60 -0.72 1.78
CA TYR A 550 -13.34 0.21 2.87
C TYR A 550 -13.64 1.66 2.46
N LYS A 551 -13.73 2.57 3.44
CA LYS A 551 -13.90 4.02 3.23
C LYS A 551 -12.63 4.64 2.62
N LEU A 552 -12.80 5.74 1.87
CA LEU A 552 -11.70 6.57 1.38
C LEU A 552 -11.75 7.98 2.02
N PRO A 553 -10.64 8.49 2.58
CA PRO A 553 -9.32 7.86 2.67
C PRO A 553 -9.26 6.68 3.64
N GLY A 554 -8.17 5.91 3.57
CA GLY A 554 -7.91 4.72 4.37
C GLY A 554 -6.46 4.26 4.21
N ILE A 555 -6.19 2.95 4.32
CA ILE A 555 -4.83 2.37 4.20
C ILE A 555 -4.23 2.42 2.79
N LEU A 556 -5.04 2.71 1.76
CA LEU A 556 -4.63 2.89 0.37
C LEU A 556 -5.45 4.03 -0.23
N ARG A 557 -4.94 4.60 -1.34
CA ARG A 557 -5.70 5.54 -2.17
C ARG A 557 -6.78 4.85 -3.00
N TRP A 558 -6.83 3.52 -3.08
CA TRP A 558 -7.84 2.76 -3.84
C TRP A 558 -8.35 1.53 -3.10
N PHE A 559 -9.61 1.17 -3.35
CA PHE A 559 -10.21 -0.07 -2.86
C PHE A 559 -11.12 -0.72 -3.90
N GLU A 560 -11.18 -2.05 -3.85
CA GLU A 560 -12.02 -2.89 -4.71
C GLU A 560 -13.52 -2.62 -4.46
N VAL A 561 -14.30 -2.62 -5.53
CA VAL A 561 -15.77 -2.54 -5.49
C VAL A 561 -16.34 -3.90 -5.11
N VAL A 562 -16.88 -4.01 -3.90
CA VAL A 562 -17.50 -5.24 -3.38
C VAL A 562 -18.98 -5.37 -3.75
N SER A 563 -19.62 -4.27 -4.17
CA SER A 563 -20.99 -4.27 -4.66
C SER A 563 -21.19 -3.18 -5.71
N MET A 564 -21.81 -3.55 -6.83
CA MET A 564 -22.24 -2.66 -7.89
C MET A 564 -23.74 -2.86 -8.10
N SER A 565 -24.52 -1.78 -8.11
CA SER A 565 -25.93 -1.80 -8.50
C SER A 565 -26.23 -0.70 -9.51
N GLN A 566 -27.22 -0.92 -10.37
CA GLN A 566 -27.61 0.02 -11.42
C GLN A 566 -29.09 0.38 -11.27
N THR A 567 -29.38 1.68 -11.26
CA THR A 567 -30.75 2.21 -11.28
C THR A 567 -30.93 3.09 -12.51
N THR A 568 -32.18 3.20 -12.99
CA THR A 568 -32.54 4.25 -13.96
C THR A 568 -33.38 5.30 -13.23
N ILE A 569 -33.04 6.56 -13.43
CA ILE A 569 -33.71 7.73 -12.85
C ILE A 569 -34.52 8.42 -13.95
N SER A 570 -35.75 8.81 -13.65
CA SER A 570 -36.66 9.42 -14.62
C SER A 570 -36.25 10.84 -15.02
N PRO A 571 -36.70 11.34 -16.18
CA PRO A 571 -36.53 12.74 -16.59
C PRO A 571 -37.01 13.75 -15.53
N LEU A 572 -38.11 13.45 -14.83
CA LEU A 572 -38.66 14.28 -13.75
C LEU A 572 -37.78 14.22 -12.49
N GLU A 573 -37.30 13.04 -12.11
CA GLU A 573 -36.39 12.86 -10.97
C GLU A 573 -35.05 13.57 -11.20
N ASN A 574 -34.51 13.49 -12.42
CA ASN A 574 -33.33 14.22 -12.87
C ASN A 574 -33.52 15.75 -12.79
N ALA A 575 -34.72 16.26 -13.14
CA ALA A 575 -35.07 17.67 -12.97
C ALA A 575 -35.16 18.08 -11.49
N ILE A 576 -35.70 17.22 -10.62
CA ILE A 576 -35.78 17.44 -9.16
C ILE A 576 -34.38 17.47 -8.54
N GLU A 577 -33.51 16.52 -8.88
CA GLU A 577 -32.11 16.52 -8.44
C GLU A 577 -31.38 17.78 -8.91
N THR A 578 -31.53 18.14 -10.19
CA THR A 578 -30.91 19.34 -10.77
C THR A 578 -31.37 20.61 -10.03
N MET A 579 -32.67 20.75 -9.76
CA MET A 579 -33.23 21.90 -9.06
C MET A 579 -32.77 21.97 -7.59
N SER A 580 -32.75 20.82 -6.90
CA SER A 580 -32.23 20.72 -5.52
C SER A 580 -30.75 21.10 -5.45
N MET A 581 -29.93 20.59 -6.38
CA MET A 581 -28.50 20.90 -6.45
C MET A 581 -28.21 22.36 -6.83
N THR A 582 -29.06 23.02 -7.64
CA THR A 582 -28.93 24.46 -7.88
C THR A 582 -29.31 25.28 -6.65
N ASN A 583 -30.36 24.90 -5.93
CA ASN A 583 -30.78 25.57 -4.69
C ASN A 583 -29.72 25.46 -3.59
N GLU A 584 -29.13 24.27 -3.39
CA GLU A 584 -27.99 24.08 -2.47
C GLU A 584 -26.81 24.99 -2.85
N LYS A 585 -26.44 25.08 -4.14
CA LYS A 585 -25.34 25.93 -4.59
C LYS A 585 -25.59 27.42 -4.34
N ILE A 586 -26.82 27.91 -4.57
CA ILE A 586 -27.19 29.29 -4.26
C ILE A 586 -27.06 29.54 -2.75
N LEU A 587 -27.63 28.66 -1.91
CA LEU A 587 -27.59 28.79 -0.45
C LEU A 587 -26.17 28.74 0.12
N MET A 588 -25.33 27.83 -0.35
CA MET A 588 -23.92 27.74 0.05
C MET A 588 -23.15 29.02 -0.26
N LEU A 589 -23.34 29.62 -1.45
CA LEU A 589 -22.69 30.87 -1.81
C LEU A 589 -23.24 32.07 -1.02
N ILE A 590 -24.53 32.08 -0.70
CA ILE A 590 -25.12 33.08 0.21
C ILE A 590 -24.47 33.01 1.59
N ASN A 591 -24.37 31.82 2.17
CA ASN A 591 -23.72 31.60 3.47
C ASN A 591 -22.24 32.02 3.42
N GLN A 592 -21.53 31.68 2.35
CA GLN A 592 -20.12 32.01 2.18
C GLN A 592 -19.89 33.53 2.09
N TYR A 593 -20.67 34.25 1.27
CA TYR A 593 -20.54 35.71 1.11
C TYR A 593 -21.08 36.47 2.33
N GLN A 594 -22.09 35.97 3.05
CA GLN A 594 -22.48 36.53 4.34
C GLN A 594 -21.37 36.39 5.41
N SER A 595 -20.51 35.37 5.28
CA SER A 595 -19.44 35.07 6.25
C SER A 595 -18.12 35.80 5.95
N ASP A 596 -17.78 36.01 4.68
CA ASP A 596 -16.59 36.75 4.25
C ASP A 596 -16.95 37.88 3.27
N GLU A 597 -16.51 39.09 3.59
CA GLU A 597 -16.75 40.31 2.81
C GLU A 597 -15.74 40.50 1.68
N ASN A 598 -14.59 39.82 1.73
CA ASN A 598 -13.45 40.02 0.83
C ASN A 598 -13.54 39.20 -0.47
N LEU A 599 -14.56 38.35 -0.62
CA LEU A 599 -14.69 37.44 -1.75
C LEU A 599 -15.00 38.20 -3.06
N PRO A 600 -14.24 37.98 -4.16
CA PRO A 600 -14.51 38.61 -5.45
C PRO A 600 -15.90 38.28 -5.97
N ILE A 601 -16.68 39.28 -6.38
CA ILE A 601 -18.12 39.12 -6.68
C ILE A 601 -18.47 38.26 -7.90
N ASN A 602 -17.51 37.97 -8.77
CA ASN A 602 -17.73 37.37 -10.09
C ASN A 602 -18.40 35.97 -10.07
N PRO A 603 -18.05 35.02 -9.16
CA PRO A 603 -18.72 33.72 -9.08
C PRO A 603 -20.20 33.83 -8.69
N LEU A 604 -20.54 34.74 -7.76
CA LEU A 604 -21.94 35.01 -7.40
C LEU A 604 -22.69 35.66 -8.57
N SER A 605 -22.07 36.63 -9.25
CA SER A 605 -22.60 37.27 -10.46
C SER A 605 -22.95 36.25 -11.55
N MET A 606 -22.03 35.30 -11.79
CA MET A 606 -22.17 34.26 -12.82
C MET A 606 -23.27 33.25 -12.47
N LEU A 607 -23.34 32.78 -11.22
CA LEU A 607 -24.37 31.81 -10.84
C LEU A 607 -25.78 32.42 -10.84
N LEU A 608 -25.95 33.60 -10.22
CA LEU A 608 -27.27 34.25 -10.14
C LEU A 608 -27.82 34.53 -11.54
N ASN A 609 -27.04 35.19 -12.42
CA ASN A 609 -27.49 35.48 -13.77
C ASN A 609 -27.75 34.21 -14.59
N GLY A 610 -26.93 33.16 -14.44
CA GLY A 610 -27.10 31.89 -15.14
C GLY A 610 -28.39 31.13 -14.79
N ILE A 611 -29.03 31.48 -13.66
CA ILE A 611 -30.31 30.91 -13.21
C ILE A 611 -31.48 31.88 -13.48
N VAL A 612 -31.25 33.18 -13.28
CA VAL A 612 -32.27 34.25 -13.44
C VAL A 612 -32.55 34.58 -14.91
N ASP A 613 -31.53 34.57 -15.78
CA ASP A 613 -31.65 34.79 -17.23
C ASP A 613 -30.98 33.62 -18.00
N PRO A 614 -31.61 32.42 -18.01
CA PRO A 614 -30.99 31.18 -18.50
C PRO A 614 -31.07 31.04 -20.03
N ALA A 615 -30.75 32.12 -20.75
CA ALA A 615 -31.00 32.33 -22.19
C ALA A 615 -30.43 31.26 -23.16
N VAL A 616 -29.47 30.44 -22.72
CA VAL A 616 -28.89 29.35 -23.54
C VAL A 616 -29.58 28.01 -23.30
N MET A 617 -29.79 27.62 -22.04
CA MET A 617 -30.32 26.29 -21.71
C MET A 617 -31.85 26.25 -21.62
N GLY A 618 -32.50 27.39 -21.40
CA GLY A 618 -33.96 27.54 -21.28
C GLY A 618 -34.52 27.43 -19.84
N GLY A 619 -33.67 27.10 -18.86
CA GLY A 619 -34.03 27.06 -17.44
C GLY A 619 -35.17 26.09 -17.11
N PHE A 620 -35.82 26.31 -15.96
CA PHE A 620 -36.92 25.46 -15.49
C PHE A 620 -38.18 25.53 -16.37
N ALA A 621 -38.30 26.52 -17.27
CA ALA A 621 -39.39 26.60 -18.24
C ALA A 621 -39.42 25.38 -19.20
N LYS A 622 -38.29 24.69 -19.40
CA LYS A 622 -38.27 23.38 -20.08
C LYS A 622 -38.87 22.26 -19.23
N TYR A 623 -38.70 22.29 -17.91
CA TYR A 623 -39.37 21.35 -17.00
C TYR A 623 -40.88 21.61 -16.93
N GLU A 624 -41.30 22.88 -16.98
CA GLU A 624 -42.72 23.23 -17.08
C GLU A 624 -43.37 22.61 -18.33
N LYS A 625 -42.73 22.81 -19.50
CA LYS A 625 -43.19 22.26 -20.79
C LYS A 625 -43.14 20.74 -20.86
N ALA A 626 -42.26 20.08 -20.10
CA ALA A 626 -42.13 18.62 -20.08
C ALA A 626 -43.15 17.94 -19.15
N PHE A 627 -43.27 18.44 -17.91
CA PHE A 627 -43.87 17.67 -16.81
C PHE A 627 -45.13 18.32 -16.20
N PHE A 628 -45.40 19.59 -16.49
CA PHE A 628 -46.60 20.28 -15.97
C PHE A 628 -47.72 20.39 -17.02
N THR A 629 -47.77 19.45 -17.97
CA THR A 629 -48.88 19.33 -18.91
C THR A 629 -49.97 18.41 -18.33
N ASP A 630 -51.22 18.65 -18.73
CA ASP A 630 -52.35 17.78 -18.37
C ASP A 630 -52.18 16.36 -18.94
N GLU A 631 -51.46 16.22 -20.05
CA GLU A 631 -51.13 14.93 -20.67
C GLU A 631 -50.13 14.14 -19.81
N TYR A 632 -49.01 14.75 -19.40
CA TYR A 632 -48.05 14.08 -18.51
C TYR A 632 -48.71 13.68 -17.19
N THR A 633 -49.52 14.56 -16.61
CA THR A 633 -50.22 14.32 -15.33
C THR A 633 -51.25 13.17 -15.43
N LYS A 634 -51.88 12.97 -16.60
CA LYS A 634 -52.80 11.83 -16.84
C LYS A 634 -52.05 10.52 -17.12
N ASN A 635 -50.89 10.60 -17.77
CA ASN A 635 -50.10 9.43 -18.15
C ASN A 635 -49.23 8.90 -17.00
N HIS A 636 -48.89 9.75 -16.02
CA HIS A 636 -48.03 9.43 -14.88
C HIS A 636 -48.64 9.84 -13.52
N PRO A 637 -49.80 9.29 -13.11
CA PRO A 637 -50.40 9.58 -11.81
C PRO A 637 -49.49 9.22 -10.62
N GLU A 638 -48.58 8.25 -10.77
CA GLU A 638 -47.58 7.85 -9.78
C GLU A 638 -46.55 8.95 -9.45
N ASP A 639 -46.30 9.87 -10.38
CA ASP A 639 -45.32 10.94 -10.22
C ASP A 639 -45.90 12.21 -9.57
N GLN A 640 -47.19 12.20 -9.15
CA GLN A 640 -47.88 13.38 -8.61
C GLN A 640 -47.19 14.03 -7.39
N GLU A 641 -46.60 13.24 -6.48
CA GLU A 641 -45.79 13.77 -5.38
C GLU A 641 -44.48 14.41 -5.86
N LYS A 642 -43.84 13.81 -6.87
CA LYS A 642 -42.59 14.31 -7.47
C LYS A 642 -42.84 15.61 -8.23
N LEU A 643 -43.96 15.70 -8.95
CA LEU A 643 -44.41 16.94 -9.61
C LEU A 643 -44.62 18.06 -8.60
N ASN A 644 -45.24 17.78 -7.44
CA ASN A 644 -45.41 18.78 -6.38
C ASN A 644 -44.06 19.19 -5.77
N LYS A 645 -43.17 18.23 -5.48
CA LYS A 645 -41.80 18.50 -5.01
C LYS A 645 -40.99 19.37 -5.98
N LEU A 646 -41.15 19.20 -7.29
CA LEU A 646 -40.48 20.06 -8.28
C LEU A 646 -41.03 21.49 -8.27
N LYS A 647 -42.36 21.65 -8.16
CA LYS A 647 -43.01 22.98 -8.01
C LYS A 647 -42.54 23.69 -6.74
N ASP A 648 -42.46 22.97 -5.63
CA ASP A 648 -41.92 23.49 -4.37
C ASP A 648 -40.46 23.92 -4.48
N LEU A 649 -39.61 23.14 -5.15
CA LEU A 649 -38.21 23.50 -5.36
C LEU A 649 -38.04 24.74 -6.26
N ILE A 650 -38.91 24.93 -7.26
CA ILE A 650 -38.94 26.15 -8.08
C ILE A 650 -39.40 27.35 -7.24
N ALA A 651 -40.44 27.20 -6.41
CA ALA A 651 -40.90 28.27 -5.53
C ALA A 651 -39.85 28.64 -4.46
N TRP A 652 -39.15 27.65 -3.87
CA TRP A 652 -38.05 27.87 -2.92
C TRP A 652 -36.80 28.49 -3.55
N GLN A 653 -36.60 28.37 -4.87
CA GLN A 653 -35.48 29.02 -5.55
C GLN A 653 -35.57 30.56 -5.49
N LEU A 654 -36.79 31.13 -5.50
CA LEU A 654 -37.00 32.58 -5.48
C LEU A 654 -36.39 33.30 -4.28
N PRO A 655 -36.70 32.96 -3.00
CA PRO A 655 -36.16 33.69 -1.86
C PRO A 655 -34.64 33.48 -1.71
N PHE A 656 -34.09 32.33 -2.12
CA PHE A 656 -32.63 32.15 -2.23
C PHE A 656 -32.04 33.14 -3.24
N LEU A 657 -32.55 33.19 -4.48
CA LEU A 657 -32.08 34.14 -5.50
C LEU A 657 -32.20 35.59 -5.01
N GLY A 658 -33.31 35.97 -4.39
CA GLY A 658 -33.52 37.31 -3.83
C GLY A 658 -32.51 37.68 -2.75
N ALA A 659 -32.19 36.76 -1.83
CA ALA A 659 -31.16 36.97 -0.82
C ALA A 659 -29.75 37.10 -1.46
N GLY A 660 -29.45 36.28 -2.48
CA GLY A 660 -28.20 36.38 -3.24
C GLY A 660 -28.06 37.71 -4.00
N ILE A 661 -29.13 38.18 -4.64
CA ILE A 661 -29.18 39.47 -5.34
C ILE A 661 -29.01 40.63 -4.36
N LYS A 662 -29.64 40.60 -3.19
CA LYS A 662 -29.49 41.60 -2.12
C LYS A 662 -28.07 41.65 -1.52
N ILE A 663 -27.31 40.55 -1.60
CA ILE A 663 -25.87 40.52 -1.26
C ILE A 663 -25.03 41.10 -2.40
N HIS A 664 -25.40 40.78 -3.65
CA HIS A 664 -24.74 41.27 -4.86
C HIS A 664 -24.86 42.80 -5.01
N GLU A 665 -26.06 43.35 -4.79
CA GLU A 665 -26.38 44.79 -4.74
C GLU A 665 -25.36 45.58 -3.90
N ARG A 666 -25.08 45.08 -2.69
CA ARG A 666 -24.21 45.71 -1.69
C ARG A 666 -22.71 45.66 -2.03
N ARG A 667 -22.30 44.82 -2.99
CA ARG A 667 -20.89 44.53 -3.30
C ARG A 667 -20.52 44.68 -4.77
N VAL A 668 -21.48 44.98 -5.65
CA VAL A 668 -21.23 45.15 -7.08
C VAL A 668 -20.44 46.43 -7.35
N SER A 669 -19.31 46.30 -8.04
CA SER A 669 -18.56 47.46 -8.54
C SER A 669 -19.38 48.26 -9.55
N GLU A 670 -19.19 49.59 -9.60
CA GLU A 670 -19.89 50.50 -10.53
C GLU A 670 -19.93 49.99 -11.99
N ASN A 671 -18.80 49.45 -12.48
CA ASN A 671 -18.67 48.88 -13.83
C ASN A 671 -19.64 47.70 -14.13
N LEU A 672 -20.15 47.04 -13.09
CA LEU A 672 -21.09 45.93 -13.16
C LEU A 672 -22.48 46.30 -12.63
N ARG A 673 -22.73 47.55 -12.21
CA ARG A 673 -24.06 47.96 -11.73
C ARG A 673 -25.15 47.85 -12.82
N PRO A 674 -24.94 48.23 -14.10
CA PRO A 674 -25.94 47.99 -15.15
C PRO A 674 -26.26 46.51 -15.41
N PHE A 675 -25.29 45.62 -15.13
CA PHE A 675 -25.51 44.17 -15.19
C PHE A 675 -26.32 43.68 -13.98
N HIS A 676 -26.08 44.24 -12.79
CA HIS A 676 -26.90 43.98 -11.59
C HIS A 676 -28.34 44.46 -11.76
N GLU A 677 -28.54 45.69 -12.23
CA GLU A 677 -29.87 46.27 -12.51
C GLU A 677 -30.66 45.37 -13.47
N ARG A 678 -30.03 44.91 -14.56
CA ARG A 678 -30.64 43.97 -15.51
C ARG A 678 -30.99 42.62 -14.89
N MET A 679 -30.11 42.07 -14.04
CA MET A 679 -30.38 40.83 -13.30
C MET A 679 -31.53 41.00 -12.30
N GLU A 680 -31.66 42.17 -11.68
CA GLU A 680 -32.75 42.50 -10.76
C GLU A 680 -34.09 42.68 -11.50
N GLU A 681 -34.11 43.30 -12.69
CA GLU A 681 -35.28 43.32 -13.59
C GLU A 681 -35.75 41.90 -13.95
N CYS A 682 -34.83 41.04 -14.40
CA CYS A 682 -35.15 39.66 -14.75
C CYS A 682 -35.69 38.90 -13.53
N PHE A 683 -35.10 39.10 -12.34
CA PHE A 683 -35.60 38.52 -11.10
C PHE A 683 -36.99 39.04 -10.71
N LYS A 684 -37.28 40.34 -10.86
CA LYS A 684 -38.61 40.92 -10.60
C LYS A 684 -39.69 40.27 -11.48
N HIS A 685 -39.44 40.12 -12.78
CA HIS A 685 -40.36 39.43 -13.69
C HIS A 685 -40.51 37.93 -13.36
N LEU A 686 -39.39 37.24 -13.10
CA LEU A 686 -39.35 35.83 -12.72
C LEU A 686 -40.15 35.57 -11.43
N LYS A 687 -39.94 36.40 -10.40
CA LYS A 687 -40.64 36.36 -9.11
C LYS A 687 -42.15 36.44 -9.30
N VAL A 688 -42.64 37.46 -10.01
CA VAL A 688 -44.09 37.64 -10.27
C VAL A 688 -44.70 36.45 -11.01
N LYS A 689 -43.98 35.84 -11.97
CA LYS A 689 -44.47 34.63 -12.65
C LYS A 689 -44.57 33.43 -11.68
N VAL A 690 -43.49 33.13 -10.97
CA VAL A 690 -43.39 31.92 -10.14
C VAL A 690 -44.28 32.02 -8.89
N GLU A 691 -44.37 33.17 -8.23
CA GLU A 691 -45.29 33.36 -7.09
C GLU A 691 -46.76 33.21 -7.51
N LYS A 692 -47.13 33.72 -8.69
CA LYS A 692 -48.49 33.55 -9.24
C LYS A 692 -48.83 32.08 -9.57
N GLN A 693 -47.83 31.28 -9.96
CA GLN A 693 -48.05 29.93 -10.49
C GLN A 693 -47.81 28.82 -9.46
N TYR A 694 -46.98 29.06 -8.45
CA TYR A 694 -46.54 28.07 -7.45
C TYR A 694 -46.66 28.56 -5.99
N GLY A 695 -47.10 29.80 -5.78
CA GLY A 695 -47.23 30.42 -4.46
C GLY A 695 -45.93 31.03 -3.93
N VAL A 696 -46.05 31.76 -2.83
CA VAL A 696 -44.92 32.42 -2.16
C VAL A 696 -44.18 31.43 -1.25
N ARG A 697 -42.86 31.58 -1.16
CA ARG A 697 -41.99 30.94 -0.16
C ARG A 697 -41.14 32.02 0.49
N GLU A 698 -41.18 32.11 1.80
CA GLU A 698 -40.41 33.06 2.60
C GLU A 698 -39.27 32.34 3.31
N LEU A 699 -38.08 32.94 3.32
CA LEU A 699 -37.00 32.48 4.19
C LEU A 699 -37.25 33.00 5.61
N PRO A 700 -37.08 32.17 6.66
CA PRO A 700 -37.03 32.66 8.04
C PRO A 700 -35.95 33.74 8.15
N ASP A 701 -36.28 34.88 8.77
CA ASP A 701 -35.38 36.03 8.75
C ASP A 701 -34.04 35.72 9.46
N PHE A 702 -32.94 36.03 8.78
CA PHE A 702 -31.60 35.63 9.21
C PHE A 702 -31.01 36.57 10.26
N ASP A 703 -31.48 37.82 10.37
CA ASP A 703 -30.89 38.80 11.28
C ASP A 703 -31.19 38.51 12.77
N ASP A 704 -32.26 37.77 13.09
CA ASP A 704 -32.69 37.53 14.47
C ASP A 704 -31.79 36.52 15.23
N LYS A 705 -31.00 35.71 14.51
CA LYS A 705 -30.03 34.76 15.11
C LYS A 705 -28.77 35.44 15.70
N ARG A 706 -28.75 36.76 15.81
CA ARG A 706 -27.79 37.50 16.65
C ARG A 706 -28.08 37.36 18.15
N VAL A 707 -29.28 36.91 18.54
CA VAL A 707 -29.64 36.57 19.93
C VAL A 707 -29.57 35.05 20.12
N GLY A 708 -28.40 34.53 20.52
CA GLY A 708 -28.24 33.08 20.71
C GLY A 708 -26.81 32.55 20.93
N ARG A 709 -25.77 33.35 20.67
CA ARG A 709 -24.40 33.04 21.15
C ARG A 709 -24.19 33.64 22.54
N PRO A 710 -23.77 32.87 23.55
CA PRO A 710 -23.17 33.44 24.76
C PRO A 710 -21.95 34.29 24.35
N ARG A 711 -21.96 35.57 24.70
CA ARG A 711 -20.81 36.47 24.48
C ARG A 711 -19.75 36.23 25.56
N SER A 712 -18.80 35.32 25.32
CA SER A 712 -17.46 35.51 25.90
C SER A 712 -16.76 36.65 25.15
N MET A 713 -16.08 37.54 25.87
CA MET A 713 -15.50 38.75 25.29
C MET A 713 -14.04 38.55 24.87
N LEU A 714 -13.75 38.78 23.60
CA LEU A 714 -12.43 39.24 23.16
C LEU A 714 -12.60 40.55 22.38
N ARG A 715 -12.20 41.66 23.00
CA ARG A 715 -12.06 42.94 22.31
C ARG A 715 -10.86 42.84 21.37
N SER A 716 -11.09 42.99 20.06
CA SER A 716 -10.00 43.28 19.13
C SER A 716 -9.45 44.68 19.45
N TYR A 717 -8.21 44.73 19.94
CA TYR A 717 -7.46 45.98 19.99
C TYR A 717 -6.87 46.24 18.61
N ARG A 718 -7.20 47.38 18.00
CA ARG A 718 -6.51 47.83 16.79
C ARG A 718 -5.12 48.31 17.17
N GLN A 719 -4.07 47.73 16.56
CA GLN A 719 -2.78 48.40 16.53
C GLN A 719 -2.83 49.53 15.50
N MET A 720 -2.60 50.77 15.94
CA MET A 720 -2.15 51.85 15.09
C MET A 720 -0.73 52.24 15.51
N SER A 721 0.10 52.53 14.52
CA SER A 721 1.50 52.94 14.71
C SER A 721 1.66 54.44 14.42
N VAL A 722 1.94 55.26 15.46
CA VAL A 722 2.52 56.60 15.32
C VAL A 722 3.45 56.92 16.51
N ILE A 723 4.75 57.00 16.22
CA ILE A 723 5.77 57.98 16.66
C ILE A 723 5.70 58.56 18.10
N SER A 724 6.77 58.28 18.86
CA SER A 724 7.49 59.09 19.89
C SER A 724 6.75 59.94 20.94
N LEU A 725 7.12 59.72 22.21
CA LEU A 725 7.76 60.74 23.07
C LEU A 725 8.58 60.06 24.20
N ALA A 726 9.35 60.81 24.98
CA ALA A 726 10.56 60.30 25.65
C ALA A 726 10.58 60.34 27.20
N SER A 727 11.45 59.48 27.75
CA SER A 727 12.13 59.57 29.07
C SER A 727 11.33 59.37 30.37
N MET A 728 11.83 58.48 31.22
CA MET A 728 12.45 58.81 32.52
C MET A 728 13.32 57.62 33.00
N ASN A 729 14.24 57.86 33.94
CA ASN A 729 15.41 57.01 34.18
C ASN A 729 15.24 55.98 35.32
N SER A 730 15.97 54.87 35.22
CA SER A 730 16.86 54.43 36.30
C SER A 730 18.06 53.65 35.72
N ASP A 731 19.19 53.69 36.42
CA ASP A 731 20.52 53.35 35.89
C ASP A 731 21.11 52.02 36.40
N CYS A 732 22.27 51.68 35.83
CA CYS A 732 23.27 50.63 36.17
C CYS A 732 23.27 49.37 35.29
N SER A 733 24.40 48.91 34.74
CA SER A 733 25.73 49.55 34.53
C SER A 733 26.55 48.74 33.50
N THR A 734 27.51 49.38 32.82
CA THR A 734 28.20 48.84 31.64
C THR A 734 29.36 47.85 31.91
N PRO A 735 29.61 46.88 31.02
CA PRO A 735 30.93 46.23 30.87
C PRO A 735 31.82 47.02 29.88
N ASN A 736 33.15 46.96 30.02
CA ASN A 736 34.07 47.61 29.07
C ASN A 736 35.52 47.09 29.16
N LYS A 737 36.12 46.71 28.01
CA LYS A 737 37.57 46.75 27.67
C LYS A 737 38.58 45.85 28.43
N ILE A 738 39.73 45.42 27.87
CA ILE A 738 40.26 45.27 26.48
C ILE A 738 41.61 44.48 26.51
N VAL A 739 42.13 43.99 25.35
CA VAL A 739 43.56 43.60 25.10
C VAL A 739 44.06 42.28 25.78
N SER A 740 44.87 41.39 25.18
CA SER A 740 45.52 41.36 23.84
C SER A 740 45.92 39.95 23.33
N GLU A 741 46.09 39.83 21.99
CA GLU A 741 47.16 39.14 21.20
C GLU A 741 47.67 37.70 21.51
N SER A 742 48.05 36.82 20.56
CA SER A 742 48.30 36.96 19.09
C SER A 742 48.47 35.62 18.30
N PHE A 743 47.98 35.56 17.04
CA PHE A 743 48.63 35.04 15.79
C PHE A 743 48.98 33.51 15.63
N GLU A 744 48.98 32.85 14.43
CA GLU A 744 48.51 33.16 13.04
C GLU A 744 48.42 31.90 12.12
N LEU A 745 47.97 32.10 10.85
CA LEU A 745 48.10 31.34 9.55
C LEU A 745 46.74 30.98 8.89
N GLU A 746 46.27 31.60 7.78
CA GLU A 746 46.68 31.55 6.34
C GLU A 746 46.17 30.27 5.59
N VAL A 747 45.62 30.22 4.36
CA VAL A 747 45.73 31.01 3.08
C VAL A 747 44.35 30.98 2.32
N ALA A 748 43.70 32.09 1.90
CA ALA A 748 43.67 32.80 0.57
C ALA A 748 42.99 32.06 -0.64
N PRO A 749 42.70 32.66 -1.85
CA PRO A 749 43.00 34.01 -2.40
C PRO A 749 41.78 34.80 -3.01
N GLN A 750 41.96 35.68 -4.02
CA GLN A 750 41.13 36.90 -4.26
C GLN A 750 40.73 37.28 -5.73
N LYS A 751 39.65 38.08 -5.88
CA LYS A 751 39.46 39.29 -6.76
C LYS A 751 39.37 39.11 -8.32
N PRO A 752 38.98 40.13 -9.16
CA PRO A 752 39.00 41.62 -9.00
C PRO A 752 37.66 42.38 -9.24
N THR A 753 37.69 43.67 -9.64
CA THR A 753 36.59 44.68 -9.50
C THR A 753 36.77 45.91 -10.45
N LYS A 754 35.72 46.75 -10.60
CA LYS A 754 35.64 48.11 -11.27
C LYS A 754 35.57 48.14 -12.81
N SER A 755 35.11 49.18 -13.53
CA SER A 755 34.10 50.29 -13.48
C SER A 755 34.48 51.26 -14.66
N GLU A 756 33.62 52.02 -15.37
CA GLU A 756 32.85 53.23 -14.98
C GLU A 756 32.00 53.78 -16.19
N GLU A 757 30.93 54.55 -15.92
CA GLU A 757 30.40 55.76 -16.66
C GLU A 757 30.00 55.74 -18.19
N ASN A 758 29.11 56.60 -18.76
CA ASN A 758 28.08 57.56 -18.27
C ASN A 758 27.06 58.01 -19.39
N VAL A 759 25.84 58.49 -19.01
CA VAL A 759 25.04 59.60 -19.67
C VAL A 759 24.42 59.36 -21.10
N LEU A 760 23.26 59.88 -21.59
CA LEU A 760 22.30 60.98 -21.26
C LEU A 760 20.81 60.71 -21.72
N GLN A 761 19.85 61.44 -21.11
CA GLN A 761 18.56 61.99 -21.65
C GLN A 761 17.26 61.17 -21.85
N THR A 762 16.14 61.93 -21.90
CA THR A 762 14.72 61.52 -21.74
C THR A 762 13.78 62.42 -22.57
N THR A 763 12.63 61.92 -23.07
CA THR A 763 11.34 62.68 -23.20
C THR A 763 10.11 61.85 -23.68
N THR A 764 8.97 62.00 -22.96
CA THR A 764 7.55 62.01 -23.40
C THR A 764 6.79 60.76 -23.96
N GLN A 765 5.45 60.84 -23.81
CA GLN A 765 4.34 59.89 -24.08
C GLN A 765 3.68 60.13 -25.50
N PRO A 766 2.49 59.58 -25.95
CA PRO A 766 1.39 58.89 -25.24
C PRO A 766 0.61 57.75 -25.99
N GLU A 767 -0.64 57.53 -25.57
CA GLU A 767 -1.53 56.36 -25.70
C GLU A 767 -2.36 56.13 -27.00
N VAL A 768 -2.67 54.84 -27.24
CA VAL A 768 -3.98 54.22 -27.63
C VAL A 768 -4.82 54.77 -28.81
N LYS A 769 -5.14 53.89 -29.80
CA LYS A 769 -6.54 53.62 -30.26
C LYS A 769 -6.78 52.47 -31.29
N MET A 770 -7.70 51.56 -30.90
CA MET A 770 -8.86 51.02 -31.66
C MET A 770 -8.74 50.18 -32.97
N ARG A 771 -9.30 48.95 -32.86
CA ARG A 771 -10.22 48.23 -33.82
C ARG A 771 -9.86 48.11 -35.31
N ARG A 772 -9.84 46.85 -35.80
CA ARG A 772 -10.92 46.32 -36.69
C ARG A 772 -10.92 44.79 -36.80
N SER A 773 -12.07 44.22 -37.15
CA SER A 773 -12.30 42.77 -37.29
C SER A 773 -12.75 42.38 -38.71
N LYS A 774 -12.36 41.18 -39.16
CA LYS A 774 -12.92 40.46 -40.33
C LYS A 774 -13.04 38.99 -39.90
N LYS A 775 -14.23 38.44 -39.66
CA LYS A 775 -15.38 38.12 -40.56
C LYS A 775 -15.24 36.72 -41.16
N ARG A 776 -16.08 35.82 -40.65
CA ARG A 776 -16.19 34.38 -40.91
C ARG A 776 -17.08 34.12 -42.14
N THR A 777 -16.71 33.15 -42.98
CA THR A 777 -17.48 32.78 -44.19
C THR A 777 -18.17 31.43 -43.98
N LYS A 778 -19.46 31.32 -44.33
CA LYS A 778 -20.19 30.05 -44.39
C LYS A 778 -20.06 29.42 -45.78
N ARG A 779 -20.11 28.09 -45.85
CA ARG A 779 -20.83 27.39 -46.93
C ARG A 779 -21.55 26.17 -46.35
N SER A 780 -22.61 25.76 -47.03
CA SER A 780 -23.57 24.74 -46.61
C SER A 780 -23.87 23.81 -47.77
N SER A 781 -24.14 22.55 -47.48
CA SER A 781 -24.73 21.60 -48.42
C SER A 781 -25.60 20.60 -47.64
N VAL A 782 -26.87 20.49 -48.01
CA VAL A 782 -27.82 19.50 -47.54
C VAL A 782 -28.37 18.81 -48.78
N VAL A 783 -28.41 17.47 -48.77
CA VAL A 783 -29.16 16.64 -49.72
C VAL A 783 -29.74 15.46 -48.93
N PHE A 784 -30.95 15.03 -49.27
CA PHE A 784 -31.74 13.97 -48.62
C PHE A 784 -31.75 12.66 -49.44
N ALA A 785 -32.28 11.59 -48.80
CA ALA A 785 -32.99 10.41 -49.34
C ALA A 785 -32.34 9.04 -49.09
N ASP A 786 -33.07 7.92 -49.12
CA ASP A 786 -34.24 7.58 -48.27
C ASP A 786 -34.43 6.03 -48.13
N GLU A 787 -35.46 5.61 -47.41
CA GLU A 787 -35.85 4.26 -46.94
C GLU A 787 -35.62 2.94 -47.76
N LYS A 788 -35.10 1.89 -47.05
CA LYS A 788 -35.61 0.48 -46.89
C LYS A 788 -35.78 -0.45 -48.15
N PRO A 789 -36.09 -1.78 -48.00
CA PRO A 789 -36.15 -2.70 -46.84
C PRO A 789 -35.25 -3.98 -46.97
N ALA A 790 -35.49 -5.01 -46.12
CA ALA A 790 -34.81 -6.31 -45.95
C ALA A 790 -35.28 -7.41 -46.99
N PRO A 791 -34.95 -8.74 -46.94
CA PRO A 791 -34.42 -9.57 -45.82
C PRO A 791 -33.40 -10.73 -46.13
N ASP A 792 -33.15 -11.55 -45.09
CA ASP A 792 -32.95 -13.03 -45.07
C ASP A 792 -31.57 -13.76 -45.09
N LEU A 793 -31.59 -14.86 -44.30
CA LEU A 793 -30.83 -16.14 -44.34
C LEU A 793 -29.33 -16.28 -43.93
N CYS A 794 -29.14 -16.77 -42.70
CA CYS A 794 -28.42 -17.99 -42.26
C CYS A 794 -27.23 -18.61 -43.03
N LEU A 795 -26.25 -19.10 -42.22
CA LEU A 795 -25.38 -20.30 -42.42
C LEU A 795 -24.33 -20.22 -43.56
N SER A 796 -23.17 -20.91 -43.53
CA SER A 796 -22.52 -21.78 -42.51
C SER A 796 -20.97 -21.82 -42.66
N ASP A 797 -20.32 -22.62 -41.82
CA ASP A 797 -19.09 -23.39 -42.06
C ASP A 797 -17.78 -22.72 -42.51
N MET A 798 -16.88 -22.58 -41.52
CA MET A 798 -15.68 -23.42 -41.43
C MET A 798 -15.14 -24.07 -42.72
N LYS A 799 -13.97 -23.60 -43.19
CA LYS A 799 -12.84 -24.53 -43.42
C LYS A 799 -11.45 -23.88 -43.38
N CYS A 800 -10.61 -24.48 -42.56
CA CYS A 800 -9.16 -24.38 -42.58
C CYS A 800 -8.59 -24.77 -43.96
N LEU A 801 -7.54 -24.09 -44.44
CA LEU A 801 -6.26 -24.76 -44.70
C LEU A 801 -5.09 -23.79 -44.91
N SER A 802 -3.93 -24.17 -44.37
CA SER A 802 -2.64 -23.51 -44.58
C SER A 802 -1.99 -23.97 -45.89
N ARG A 803 -1.27 -23.08 -46.57
CA ARG A 803 0.07 -23.39 -47.13
C ARG A 803 0.90 -22.16 -47.50
N LYS A 804 2.21 -22.33 -47.40
CA LYS A 804 3.24 -21.44 -47.96
C LYS A 804 3.28 -21.57 -49.49
N TYR A 805 3.74 -20.55 -50.21
CA TYR A 805 5.10 -20.58 -50.79
C TYR A 805 5.54 -19.17 -51.28
N GLU A 806 6.82 -19.04 -51.63
CA GLU A 806 7.44 -17.78 -52.04
C GLU A 806 7.10 -17.37 -53.47
N PHE A 807 7.35 -16.10 -53.83
CA PHE A 807 8.10 -15.79 -55.05
C PHE A 807 8.93 -14.51 -54.89
N MET A 808 10.04 -14.42 -55.63
CA MET A 808 11.05 -13.34 -55.58
C MET A 808 10.97 -12.44 -56.82
N SER A 809 11.97 -11.53 -56.93
CA SER A 809 12.41 -10.75 -58.10
C SER A 809 11.75 -9.37 -58.32
N ASP A 810 12.46 -8.35 -58.81
CA ASP A 810 13.92 -8.07 -58.76
C ASP A 810 14.16 -6.60 -59.13
N THR A 811 15.25 -6.00 -58.65
CA THR A 811 15.98 -4.97 -59.43
C THR A 811 17.39 -4.77 -58.90
N ASN A 812 18.39 -5.05 -59.73
CA ASN A 812 19.80 -4.76 -59.46
C ASN A 812 20.18 -3.36 -59.99
N LEU A 813 21.19 -2.75 -59.38
CA LEU A 813 22.17 -1.92 -60.08
C LEU A 813 23.52 -2.02 -59.35
N SER A 814 24.61 -2.05 -60.13
CA SER A 814 26.00 -2.08 -59.62
C SER A 814 26.53 -0.65 -59.39
N GLU A 815 27.76 -0.33 -58.95
CA GLU A 815 29.09 -0.96 -58.95
C GLU A 815 29.83 -0.37 -57.70
N HIS A 816 31.01 -0.77 -57.18
CA HIS A 816 32.15 -1.56 -57.66
C HIS A 816 32.91 -2.17 -56.44
N ALA A 817 34.19 -2.58 -56.59
CA ALA A 817 34.98 -3.20 -55.51
C ALA A 817 36.37 -2.57 -55.25
N VAL A 818 36.74 -2.41 -53.97
CA VAL A 818 38.15 -2.37 -53.49
C VAL A 818 38.24 -3.02 -52.09
N ALA A 819 39.27 -3.83 -51.89
CA ALA A 819 39.83 -4.25 -50.60
C ALA A 819 41.35 -3.92 -50.67
N PRO A 820 42.12 -3.70 -49.57
CA PRO A 820 42.15 -4.63 -48.42
C PRO A 820 42.60 -4.06 -47.04
N GLN A 821 42.94 -4.99 -46.14
CA GLN A 821 43.90 -4.89 -45.02
C GLN A 821 43.44 -4.46 -43.61
N LYS A 822 44.32 -4.75 -42.65
CA LYS A 822 44.08 -4.95 -41.21
C LYS A 822 44.56 -3.73 -40.41
N THR A 823 43.83 -3.39 -39.34
CA THR A 823 44.43 -2.98 -38.05
C THR A 823 43.45 -3.21 -36.91
N SER A 824 43.96 -3.47 -35.71
CA SER A 824 43.20 -3.49 -34.46
C SER A 824 43.51 -2.24 -33.62
N VAL A 825 42.63 -1.86 -32.69
CA VAL A 825 42.91 -1.38 -31.30
C VAL A 825 41.66 -0.73 -30.67
N LEU A 826 41.14 -1.40 -29.64
CA LEU A 826 40.62 -0.88 -28.36
C LEU A 826 39.96 0.52 -28.26
N LYS A 827 38.66 0.56 -27.88
CA LYS A 827 38.12 0.96 -26.54
C LYS A 827 36.58 1.07 -26.54
N GLN A 828 35.86 0.30 -25.71
CA GLN A 828 35.50 0.51 -24.29
C GLN A 828 34.38 1.55 -24.01
N MET A 829 33.13 1.06 -23.93
CA MET A 829 32.13 1.42 -22.90
C MET A 829 31.39 0.11 -22.55
N SER A 830 31.41 -0.48 -21.34
CA SER A 830 31.19 0.00 -19.97
C SER A 830 29.71 0.02 -19.53
N PHE A 831 29.11 -1.17 -19.40
CA PHE A 831 27.94 -1.35 -18.54
C PHE A 831 28.38 -1.42 -17.07
N ALA A 832 27.76 -0.61 -16.21
CA ALA A 832 28.07 -0.55 -14.79
C ALA A 832 26.76 -0.62 -13.97
N SER A 833 26.37 -1.83 -13.57
CA SER A 833 25.26 -2.04 -12.64
C SER A 833 25.61 -1.44 -11.28
N ARG A 834 24.82 -0.45 -10.83
CA ARG A 834 25.02 0.17 -9.52
C ARG A 834 24.36 -0.67 -8.43
N SER A 835 25.14 -1.17 -7.48
CA SER A 835 24.63 -1.63 -6.20
C SER A 835 24.23 -0.44 -5.32
N MET A 836 23.14 -0.59 -4.56
CA MET A 836 22.77 0.30 -3.45
C MET A 836 23.28 -0.29 -2.11
N PRO A 837 23.45 0.53 -1.06
CA PRO A 837 24.40 0.22 0.01
C PRO A 837 23.82 -0.63 1.15
N THR A 838 24.64 -1.55 1.66
CA THR A 838 24.43 -2.22 2.95
C THR A 838 24.87 -1.30 4.10
N ILE A 839 24.01 -1.11 5.10
CA ILE A 839 24.36 -0.36 6.33
C ILE A 839 25.24 -1.26 7.22
N PRO A 840 26.45 -0.83 7.62
CA PRO A 840 27.29 -1.61 8.52
C PRO A 840 26.82 -1.46 9.98
N GLY A 841 26.42 -2.57 10.60
CA GLY A 841 26.15 -2.61 12.04
C GLY A 841 27.44 -2.48 12.85
N LEU A 842 27.45 -1.55 13.82
CA LEU A 842 28.57 -1.35 14.74
C LEU A 842 28.54 -2.40 15.87
N THR A 843 29.56 -3.26 15.94
CA THR A 843 29.84 -4.07 17.13
C THR A 843 30.97 -3.43 17.93
N LEU A 844 30.67 -3.00 19.16
CA LEU A 844 31.65 -2.44 20.09
C LEU A 844 32.44 -3.58 20.77
N SER A 845 33.71 -3.75 20.42
CA SER A 845 34.62 -4.67 21.10
C SER A 845 35.20 -4.02 22.36
N VAL A 846 34.72 -4.44 23.53
CA VAL A 846 35.36 -4.11 24.82
C VAL A 846 36.64 -4.91 24.96
N VAL A 847 37.77 -4.23 25.21
CA VAL A 847 39.07 -4.86 25.43
C VAL A 847 39.26 -5.11 26.92
N CYS A 848 39.42 -6.39 27.30
CA CYS A 848 39.84 -6.78 28.65
C CYS A 848 41.27 -7.34 28.61
N THR A 849 42.17 -6.72 29.36
CA THR A 849 43.51 -7.24 29.66
C THR A 849 43.47 -8.27 30.79
N PRO A 850 44.41 -9.22 30.87
CA PRO A 850 44.42 -10.27 31.89
C PRO A 850 44.75 -9.73 33.29
N PRO A 851 44.20 -10.33 34.37
CA PRO A 851 44.59 -10.05 35.75
C PRO A 851 45.84 -10.85 36.17
N ALA A 852 46.45 -10.47 37.29
CA ALA A 852 47.51 -11.22 37.95
C ALA A 852 47.14 -11.55 39.41
N ASP A 853 47.41 -12.80 39.79
CA ASP A 853 47.80 -13.35 41.10
C ASP A 853 47.01 -13.06 42.41
N GLU A 854 46.88 -14.15 43.19
CA GLU A 854 46.61 -14.26 44.64
C GLU A 854 45.23 -13.76 45.19
N THR A 855 44.60 -14.39 46.21
CA THR A 855 44.90 -15.62 46.99
C THR A 855 43.61 -16.24 47.61
N ILE A 856 43.63 -17.56 47.85
CA ILE A 856 42.95 -18.34 48.92
C ILE A 856 41.40 -18.20 49.12
N GLY A 857 40.68 -19.34 49.08
CA GLY A 857 39.32 -19.44 49.63
C GLY A 857 38.52 -20.71 49.24
N SER A 858 38.65 -21.80 50.00
CA SER A 858 37.83 -23.03 49.83
C SER A 858 36.41 -22.82 50.42
N HIS A 859 35.32 -23.43 49.89
CA HIS A 859 35.06 -24.87 49.88
C HIS A 859 33.98 -25.32 48.88
N ARG A 860 33.99 -26.62 48.53
CA ARG A 860 32.89 -27.35 47.87
C ARG A 860 31.66 -27.46 48.79
N LEU A 861 30.45 -27.53 48.21
CA LEU A 861 29.68 -28.79 48.19
C LEU A 861 28.50 -28.76 47.22
N SER A 862 28.15 -29.95 46.73
CA SER A 862 27.10 -30.23 45.74
C SER A 862 25.94 -31.00 46.36
N GLN A 863 24.71 -30.84 45.87
CA GLN A 863 23.75 -31.95 45.82
C GLN A 863 22.58 -31.75 44.85
N GLN A 864 22.02 -32.87 44.38
CA GLN A 864 20.84 -32.97 43.51
C GLN A 864 19.59 -33.17 44.36
N ILE A 865 18.41 -32.74 43.88
CA ILE A 865 17.11 -33.23 44.37
C ILE A 865 16.17 -33.47 43.17
N LEU A 866 15.49 -34.62 43.17
CA LEU A 866 14.40 -35.00 42.27
C LEU A 866 13.03 -34.92 43.02
N PRO A 867 11.89 -34.92 42.33
CA PRO A 867 10.65 -34.32 42.86
C PRO A 867 9.87 -35.20 43.85
N ALA A 868 8.95 -34.56 44.56
CA ALA A 868 7.94 -35.22 45.40
C ALA A 868 6.51 -34.75 45.03
N THR A 869 5.58 -35.70 45.01
CA THR A 869 4.13 -35.49 44.80
C THR A 869 3.39 -35.32 46.12
N LEU A 870 2.29 -34.55 46.15
CA LEU A 870 1.20 -34.71 47.13
C LEU A 870 -0.11 -34.06 46.64
N GLU A 871 -1.24 -34.47 47.20
CA GLU A 871 -2.59 -34.15 46.74
C GLU A 871 -3.32 -33.06 47.55
N GLY A 872 -4.37 -32.45 46.96
CA GLY A 872 -5.56 -31.93 47.66
C GLY A 872 -5.40 -30.65 48.49
N ASP A 873 -6.32 -29.68 48.48
CA ASP A 873 -7.78 -29.81 48.39
C ASP A 873 -8.45 -28.53 47.80
N LYS A 874 -9.78 -28.54 47.72
CA LYS A 874 -10.63 -27.55 47.03
C LYS A 874 -11.03 -26.37 47.92
N LYS A 875 -11.03 -25.16 47.34
CA LYS A 875 -12.11 -24.18 47.59
C LYS A 875 -12.28 -23.19 46.44
N THR A 876 -13.48 -22.63 46.33
CA THR A 876 -14.00 -21.97 45.13
C THR A 876 -13.94 -20.45 45.21
N LEU A 877 -13.52 -19.78 44.12
CA LEU A 877 -13.91 -18.39 43.89
C LEU A 877 -14.13 -18.05 42.39
N LYS A 878 -15.38 -17.68 42.11
CA LYS A 878 -15.96 -16.97 40.94
C LYS A 878 -15.03 -16.69 39.73
N LYS A 879 -15.27 -17.41 38.61
CA LYS A 879 -14.81 -17.00 37.27
C LYS A 879 -15.36 -15.62 36.90
N LYS A 880 -14.49 -14.64 36.60
CA LYS A 880 -14.85 -13.46 35.77
C LYS A 880 -14.70 -13.81 34.28
N LYS A 881 -15.33 -13.01 33.41
CA LYS A 881 -15.50 -13.31 31.97
C LYS A 881 -14.15 -13.28 31.21
N LYS A 882 -13.97 -14.17 30.23
CA LYS A 882 -12.95 -14.01 29.18
C LYS A 882 -13.31 -12.84 28.27
N ASN A 883 -12.31 -12.16 27.71
CA ASN A 883 -12.50 -11.06 26.76
C ASN A 883 -13.14 -11.58 25.45
N GLN A 884 -14.22 -10.90 25.02
CA GLN A 884 -14.77 -10.98 23.67
C GLN A 884 -14.65 -9.58 23.02
N PHE A 885 -13.52 -9.28 22.39
CA PHE A 885 -13.29 -7.99 21.73
C PHE A 885 -12.48 -8.11 20.44
N PHE A 886 -12.99 -8.89 19.47
CA PHE A 886 -12.54 -8.87 18.06
C PHE A 886 -13.63 -9.37 17.09
N LYS A 887 -14.82 -8.75 17.10
CA LYS A 887 -15.90 -9.01 16.11
C LYS A 887 -16.74 -7.77 15.78
N THR A 888 -16.16 -6.83 15.03
CA THR A 888 -16.92 -5.78 14.31
C THR A 888 -16.34 -5.56 12.91
N ILE A 889 -16.56 -6.54 12.02
CA ILE A 889 -16.69 -6.43 10.55
C ILE A 889 -17.14 -7.83 10.08
N ARG A 890 -18.46 -8.01 9.93
CA ARG A 890 -19.08 -9.00 9.04
C ARG A 890 -20.44 -8.46 8.62
N ILE A 891 -20.72 -8.53 7.31
CA ILE A 891 -21.95 -8.04 6.70
C ILE A 891 -23.10 -8.99 7.07
N SER A 892 -24.23 -8.42 7.48
CA SER A 892 -25.48 -9.16 7.70
C SER A 892 -26.09 -9.57 6.36
N LYS A 893 -25.97 -10.85 5.99
CA LYS A 893 -26.90 -11.46 5.04
C LYS A 893 -28.22 -11.73 5.75
N LEU A 894 -29.34 -11.28 5.18
CA LEU A 894 -30.64 -11.87 5.50
C LEU A 894 -30.72 -13.26 4.82
N PRO A 895 -31.42 -14.24 5.42
CA PRO A 895 -31.85 -15.44 4.71
C PRO A 895 -33.03 -15.10 3.79
N GLU A 896 -33.09 -15.75 2.63
CA GLU A 896 -34.34 -15.86 1.86
C GLU A 896 -35.08 -17.12 2.32
N ASP A 897 -36.28 -16.97 2.87
CA ASP A 897 -37.16 -18.11 3.16
C ASP A 897 -38.04 -18.42 1.95
N GLY A 898 -37.97 -19.67 1.48
CA GLY A 898 -38.73 -20.14 0.33
C GLY A 898 -40.20 -20.43 0.66
N LYS A 899 -41.13 -20.01 -0.21
CA LYS A 899 -42.50 -20.52 -0.21
C LYS A 899 -42.57 -21.86 -0.92
N HIS A 900 -43.17 -22.88 -0.30
CA HIS A 900 -44.27 -23.67 -0.91
C HIS A 900 -44.98 -24.60 0.10
N SER A 901 -46.31 -24.51 0.11
CA SER A 901 -47.32 -25.55 0.45
C SER A 901 -47.04 -26.68 1.46
N GLY A 902 -47.80 -26.70 2.56
CA GLY A 902 -48.04 -27.87 3.42
C GLY A 902 -49.26 -27.63 4.33
N GLU A 903 -50.16 -28.62 4.50
CA GLU A 903 -51.48 -28.45 5.11
C GLU A 903 -51.65 -29.07 6.53
N ARG A 904 -52.65 -28.56 7.28
CA ARG A 904 -53.47 -29.21 8.35
C ARG A 904 -52.97 -29.34 9.81
N ASN A 905 -53.63 -28.54 10.67
CA ASN A 905 -54.46 -28.92 11.84
C ASN A 905 -53.90 -29.02 13.29
N PHE A 906 -54.82 -28.70 14.23
CA PHE A 906 -54.83 -28.85 15.71
C PHE A 906 -53.82 -28.01 16.52
N GLU A 907 -54.15 -26.83 17.10
CA GLU A 907 -55.13 -26.47 18.17
C GLU A 907 -54.80 -27.05 19.59
N PRO A 908 -55.20 -26.43 20.73
CA PRO A 908 -54.31 -25.49 21.45
C PRO A 908 -54.22 -25.65 23.00
N SER A 909 -53.27 -24.94 23.64
CA SER A 909 -53.35 -24.40 25.03
C SER A 909 -52.23 -23.33 25.24
N SER A 910 -52.42 -22.18 25.90
CA SER A 910 -52.65 -21.92 27.34
C SER A 910 -51.44 -22.35 28.21
N LYS A 911 -50.81 -21.51 29.04
CA LYS A 911 -51.24 -20.24 29.68
C LYS A 911 -50.04 -19.44 30.25
N ASP A 912 -50.31 -18.19 30.67
CA ASP A 912 -49.74 -17.38 31.77
C ASP A 912 -48.27 -17.65 32.20
N LEU A 913 -47.37 -16.65 32.28
CA LEU A 913 -47.52 -15.36 32.99
C LEU A 913 -46.48 -14.31 32.50
#